data_AF-A0A370S180-F1
#
_entry.id   AF-A0A370S180-F1
#
_cell.length_a   1.000
_cell.length_b   1.000
_cell.length_c   1.000
_cell.angle_alpha   90.00
_cell.angle_beta   90.00
_cell.angle_gamma   90.00
#
_symmetry.space_group_name_H-M   'P 1'
#
loop_
_entity.id
_entity.type
_entity.pdbx_description
1 polymer ?
#
loop_
_entity_poly.entity_id
_entity_poly.type
_entity_poly.pdbx_seq_one_letter_code
_entity_poly.pdbx_strand_id
1 'polypeptide(L)'
;MSGGVKKLASVVIGAVVGFAQGGPWGAVAGAALAFYAAEQQEKLNTKSPLRDNEPSAQTVRSSKAPVRFILGRVSTGGVLVWAQEQAGAQGEGEWLHLVYVLCEGAIDALENIYLGEEEIGSFGAYATYELVVDPTQVNAFLKENCPDWKDSQIGRGLSFVRISLFYSAEKFPSGIPDTRFVVRGRNDIYDPRSNTAGYSANTALHLLWYLRARCGVPDDEIVFETFASAANVCDEAVTNADGSTSQRYRSGCVIGADEQRTGVLQKLEAAAGGHLIRVGGRWMFQAGAYYGPYDFEITEDMVIGTVTGSTEPTNDSSINTVRGTFIDPSQSWTETDYPEVSVAEWIVEDGGEAAETLTYSYVTDPYQAQRLANMELRRRRAGGAISIPMNFAGYNCRPGRVVRVNLPSLNILGEFIVSDWSMGDREGCTVQVKQYEPAIFDDAVGQPYNPIGFINLPSGGIGSPTNLTWTQDTTAEVIQGVLSWLPPSGIVKEYIAIVRQGTTAIQSHNVPSTSTECAINGLPSGNYTMSVAAVGPMARSGEVTITVSINGPPIPESCVVQSSIDSIVLIPSNSQNGLNGGTYEYFFSTSPTATSANAEYLGRGLSFTHTGLGFWTNYYYFIRSSNAYGKSSFLYVPAQTSNDVSAYLAALAGKITKTELGQELAEEIEKIPGLQEQIDALDGLEGYKPDETYEEYDLVVQGKRIYQATGPVPLNMPPPNPL
;
A
#
# COMPACT_ATOMS: atom_id res chain seq x y z
N MET A 1 54.49 4.88 -1.18
CA MET A 1 53.02 5.00 -1.02
C MET A 1 52.62 6.43 -1.32
N SER A 2 52.05 6.66 -2.50
CA SER A 2 51.85 7.98 -3.12
C SER A 2 50.54 8.64 -2.69
N GLY A 3 50.48 9.97 -2.78
CA GLY A 3 49.39 10.82 -2.28
C GLY A 3 47.98 10.55 -2.83
N GLY A 4 47.81 9.63 -3.80
CA GLY A 4 46.51 9.22 -4.33
C GLY A 4 45.65 8.42 -3.34
N VAL A 5 46.26 7.63 -2.44
CA VAL A 5 45.50 6.82 -1.47
C VAL A 5 44.92 7.66 -0.32
N LYS A 6 45.52 8.82 -0.02
CA LYS A 6 44.96 9.75 0.99
C LYS A 6 43.70 10.48 0.50
N LYS A 7 43.49 10.64 -0.81
CA LYS A 7 42.27 11.28 -1.36
C LYS A 7 41.05 10.34 -1.37
N LEU A 8 41.26 9.04 -1.57
CA LEU A 8 40.18 8.04 -1.51
C LEU A 8 39.65 7.81 -0.08
N ALA A 9 40.51 7.97 0.94
CA ALA A 9 40.09 7.88 2.34
C ALA A 9 39.41 9.16 2.87
N SER A 10 39.65 10.33 2.27
CA SER A 10 38.98 11.59 2.68
C SER A 10 37.56 11.74 2.11
N VAL A 11 37.22 11.03 1.02
CA VAL A 11 35.88 11.09 0.41
C VAL A 11 34.87 10.22 1.17
N VAL A 12 35.30 9.17 1.86
CA VAL A 12 34.43 8.32 2.70
C VAL A 12 34.20 8.92 4.11
N ILE A 13 35.05 9.84 4.57
CA ILE A 13 34.90 10.52 5.88
C ILE A 13 34.18 11.87 5.75
N GLY A 14 34.11 12.48 4.57
CA GLY A 14 33.37 13.72 4.32
C GLY A 14 31.84 13.60 4.32
N ALA A 15 31.31 12.39 4.11
CA ALA A 15 29.85 12.14 4.03
C ALA A 15 29.15 12.06 5.40
N VAL A 16 29.88 12.11 6.52
CA VAL A 16 29.30 12.01 7.89
C VAL A 16 29.43 13.30 8.70
N VAL A 17 30.19 14.31 8.25
CA VAL A 17 30.38 15.56 9.02
C VAL A 17 29.55 16.74 8.48
N GLY A 18 28.99 16.64 7.28
CA GLY A 18 28.09 17.66 6.70
C GLY A 18 26.67 17.72 7.27
N PHE A 19 26.32 16.84 8.22
CA PHE A 19 25.00 16.84 8.89
C PHE A 19 25.00 17.61 10.23
N ALA A 20 26.11 18.21 10.65
CA ALA A 20 26.26 18.71 12.01
C ALA A 20 26.26 20.25 12.18
N GLN A 21 26.35 21.08 11.13
CA GLN A 21 26.30 22.55 11.32
C GLN A 21 25.43 23.24 10.27
N GLY A 22 24.33 23.82 10.76
CA GLY A 22 23.20 24.30 9.99
C GLY A 22 23.44 25.56 9.18
N GLY A 23 22.84 25.57 8.00
CA GLY A 23 22.63 26.74 7.15
C GLY A 23 21.88 26.33 5.87
N PRO A 24 20.89 27.10 5.39
CA PRO A 24 20.03 26.74 4.25
C PRO A 24 20.75 26.62 2.89
N TRP A 25 22.07 26.83 2.84
CA TRP A 25 22.89 26.77 1.64
C TRP A 25 23.66 25.44 1.45
N GLY A 26 23.72 24.57 2.47
CA GLY A 26 24.52 23.35 2.42
C GLY A 26 23.92 22.20 1.60
N ALA A 27 22.59 22.14 1.48
CA ALA A 27 21.89 21.05 0.78
C ALA A 27 21.88 21.22 -0.75
N VAL A 28 21.77 22.47 -1.24
CA VAL A 28 21.74 22.80 -2.68
C VAL A 28 23.12 22.59 -3.33
N ALA A 29 24.21 22.86 -2.59
CA ALA A 29 25.56 22.62 -3.06
C ALA A 29 25.91 21.12 -3.13
N GLY A 30 25.36 20.29 -2.24
CA GLY A 30 25.62 18.84 -2.22
C GLY A 30 25.05 18.10 -3.43
N ALA A 31 23.86 18.50 -3.90
CA ALA A 31 23.27 17.98 -5.12
C ALA A 31 24.09 18.42 -6.34
N ALA A 32 24.35 19.73 -6.50
CA ALA A 32 25.10 20.27 -7.64
C ALA A 32 26.54 19.73 -7.73
N LEU A 33 27.22 19.50 -6.60
CA LEU A 33 28.55 18.88 -6.57
C LEU A 33 28.53 17.37 -6.83
N ALA A 34 27.48 16.65 -6.43
CA ALA A 34 27.31 15.24 -6.80
C ALA A 34 26.98 15.09 -8.29
N PHE A 35 26.22 16.02 -8.87
CA PHE A 35 25.91 16.06 -10.31
C PHE A 35 27.11 16.51 -11.14
N TYR A 36 27.86 17.53 -10.71
CA TYR A 36 29.13 17.90 -11.31
C TYR A 36 30.17 16.79 -11.16
N ALA A 37 30.14 16.02 -10.07
CA ALA A 37 30.99 14.84 -9.90
C ALA A 37 30.56 13.69 -10.82
N ALA A 38 29.28 13.50 -11.13
CA ALA A 38 28.84 12.50 -12.12
C ALA A 38 29.29 12.88 -13.55
N GLU A 39 29.14 14.15 -13.91
CA GLU A 39 29.59 14.72 -15.19
C GLU A 39 31.13 14.77 -15.30
N GLN A 40 31.82 15.05 -14.19
CA GLN A 40 33.27 14.94 -14.08
C GLN A 40 33.73 13.49 -13.99
N GLN A 41 32.94 12.53 -13.50
CA GLN A 41 33.29 11.10 -13.47
C GLN A 41 33.17 10.48 -14.86
N GLU A 42 32.26 11.01 -15.69
CA GLU A 42 32.24 10.80 -17.14
C GLU A 42 33.50 11.39 -17.81
N LYS A 43 34.00 12.55 -17.35
CA LYS A 43 35.26 13.19 -17.85
C LYS A 43 36.58 12.69 -17.20
N LEU A 44 36.55 12.08 -16.02
CA LEU A 44 37.73 11.67 -15.23
C LEU A 44 38.16 10.23 -15.53
N ASN A 45 37.37 9.47 -16.30
CA ASN A 45 37.82 8.24 -16.94
C ASN A 45 38.77 8.57 -18.12
N THR A 46 39.96 9.09 -17.78
CA THR A 46 41.11 9.26 -18.70
C THR A 46 41.74 7.94 -19.14
N LYS A 47 41.13 6.81 -18.75
CA LYS A 47 41.18 5.55 -19.51
C LYS A 47 39.76 5.27 -19.97
N SER A 48 39.51 5.34 -21.28
CA SER A 48 38.21 4.95 -21.84
C SER A 48 37.87 3.53 -21.37
N PRO A 49 36.76 3.30 -20.63
CA PRO A 49 36.35 1.96 -20.17
C PRO A 49 36.05 0.99 -21.33
N LEU A 50 36.03 1.51 -22.57
CA LEU A 50 35.89 0.72 -23.79
C LEU A 50 37.17 -0.04 -24.20
N ARG A 51 38.34 0.34 -23.66
CA ARG A 51 39.66 -0.24 -24.02
C ARG A 51 40.03 -1.51 -23.25
N ASP A 52 39.48 -1.72 -22.06
CA ASP A 52 39.81 -2.89 -21.24
C ASP A 52 39.03 -4.11 -21.76
N ASN A 53 39.62 -4.82 -22.73
CA ASN A 53 39.14 -6.11 -23.20
C ASN A 53 40.06 -7.23 -22.68
N GLU A 54 39.47 -8.34 -22.26
CA GLU A 54 40.23 -9.60 -22.16
C GLU A 54 40.68 -9.98 -23.58
N PRO A 55 41.95 -10.39 -23.82
CA PRO A 55 42.39 -10.86 -25.13
C PRO A 55 41.62 -12.14 -25.50
N SER A 56 40.49 -11.97 -26.18
CA SER A 56 39.50 -13.01 -26.41
C SER A 56 40.03 -14.14 -27.29
N ALA A 57 40.93 -13.82 -28.23
CA ALA A 57 41.51 -14.74 -29.21
C ALA A 57 42.66 -15.60 -28.67
N GLN A 58 43.15 -15.35 -27.45
CA GLN A 58 44.22 -16.14 -26.85
C GLN A 58 43.66 -17.27 -25.99
N THR A 59 44.26 -18.46 -26.12
CA THR A 59 43.98 -19.57 -25.21
C THR A 59 44.46 -19.21 -23.81
N VAL A 60 43.57 -19.26 -22.82
CA VAL A 60 43.95 -19.09 -21.42
C VAL A 60 44.24 -20.45 -20.82
N ARG A 61 45.47 -20.63 -20.30
CA ARG A 61 45.90 -21.83 -19.55
C ARG A 61 45.98 -21.46 -18.06
N SER A 62 44.84 -21.48 -17.38
CA SER A 62 44.77 -21.12 -15.95
C SER A 62 43.70 -21.93 -15.23
N SER A 63 44.02 -22.42 -14.03
CA SER A 63 43.08 -23.13 -13.15
C SER A 63 42.06 -22.21 -12.46
N LYS A 64 42.20 -20.89 -12.63
CA LYS A 64 41.33 -19.86 -12.03
C LYS A 64 40.79 -18.86 -13.06
N ALA A 65 40.77 -19.23 -14.34
CA ALA A 65 40.21 -18.34 -15.36
C ALA A 65 38.71 -18.07 -15.07
N PRO A 66 38.25 -16.82 -15.23
CA PRO A 66 36.83 -16.53 -15.15
C PRO A 66 36.09 -17.24 -16.29
N VAL A 67 34.85 -17.64 -16.00
CA VAL A 67 33.94 -18.16 -17.03
C VAL A 67 33.60 -17.03 -18.01
N ARG A 68 33.36 -17.38 -19.27
CA ARG A 68 33.01 -16.44 -20.33
C ARG A 68 31.54 -16.58 -20.73
N PHE A 69 30.96 -15.48 -21.19
CA PHE A 69 29.66 -15.44 -21.89
C PHE A 69 29.91 -14.96 -23.31
N ILE A 70 29.30 -15.61 -24.29
CA ILE A 70 29.49 -15.26 -25.70
C ILE A 70 28.14 -14.87 -26.31
N LEU A 71 28.05 -13.65 -26.84
CA LEU A 71 26.86 -13.17 -27.56
C LEU A 71 27.24 -12.81 -29.00
N GLY A 72 26.33 -13.01 -29.94
CA GLY A 72 26.58 -12.80 -31.36
C GLY A 72 27.63 -13.76 -31.94
N ARG A 73 28.32 -13.32 -32.99
CA ARG A 73 29.36 -14.11 -33.68
C ARG A 73 30.74 -13.58 -33.34
N VAL A 74 31.61 -14.40 -32.78
CA VAL A 74 32.94 -13.98 -32.31
C VAL A 74 34.01 -15.04 -32.57
N SER A 75 35.25 -14.64 -32.39
CA SER A 75 36.40 -15.53 -32.31
C SER A 75 36.92 -15.56 -30.87
N THR A 76 37.15 -16.75 -30.30
CA THR A 76 37.73 -16.91 -28.96
C THR A 76 38.74 -18.05 -28.90
N GLY A 77 39.77 -17.94 -28.06
CA GLY A 77 40.70 -19.03 -27.77
C GLY A 77 40.22 -20.03 -26.71
N GLY A 78 39.10 -19.72 -26.03
CA GLY A 78 38.59 -20.52 -24.92
C GLY A 78 39.54 -20.61 -23.71
N VAL A 79 39.16 -21.42 -22.73
CA VAL A 79 39.97 -21.77 -21.55
C VAL A 79 40.36 -23.23 -21.64
N LEU A 80 41.66 -23.53 -21.72
CA LEU A 80 42.15 -24.91 -21.71
C LEU A 80 42.07 -25.45 -20.29
N VAL A 81 41.13 -26.35 -20.03
CA VAL A 81 40.87 -26.93 -18.69
C VAL A 81 41.44 -28.33 -18.51
N TRP A 82 41.77 -29.01 -19.62
CA TRP A 82 42.32 -30.36 -19.58
C TRP A 82 43.22 -30.63 -20.77
N ALA A 83 44.30 -31.35 -20.53
CA ALA A 83 45.20 -31.87 -21.55
C ALA A 83 45.74 -33.21 -21.06
N GLN A 84 45.58 -34.27 -21.86
CA GLN A 84 46.10 -35.59 -21.54
C GLN A 84 46.42 -36.38 -22.81
N GLU A 85 47.56 -37.04 -22.82
CA GLU A 85 47.92 -38.02 -23.83
C GLU A 85 47.15 -39.33 -23.61
N GLN A 86 46.82 -40.03 -24.70
CA GLN A 86 46.29 -41.37 -24.62
C GLN A 86 47.23 -42.30 -23.83
N ALA A 87 46.71 -43.37 -23.25
CA ALA A 87 47.54 -44.35 -22.56
C ALA A 87 48.55 -44.99 -23.55
N GLY A 88 49.85 -44.85 -23.27
CA GLY A 88 50.90 -45.24 -24.22
C GLY A 88 52.31 -45.19 -23.64
N ALA A 89 53.31 -45.31 -24.53
CA ALA A 89 54.73 -45.26 -24.21
C ALA A 89 55.30 -43.83 -24.17
N GLN A 90 54.44 -42.80 -24.37
CA GLN A 90 54.81 -41.39 -24.45
C GLN A 90 55.82 -41.12 -25.58
N GLY A 91 55.50 -41.62 -26.77
CA GLY A 91 56.34 -41.57 -27.96
C GLY A 91 55.66 -41.01 -29.22
N GLU A 92 56.33 -41.13 -30.36
CA GLU A 92 55.76 -40.74 -31.66
C GLU A 92 54.51 -41.55 -32.02
N GLY A 93 53.48 -40.89 -32.55
CA GLY A 93 52.24 -41.53 -32.98
C GLY A 93 51.18 -41.70 -31.88
N GLU A 94 51.19 -40.83 -30.86
CA GLU A 94 50.18 -40.79 -29.81
C GLU A 94 49.17 -39.65 -29.97
N TRP A 95 47.95 -39.89 -29.51
CA TRP A 95 46.91 -38.87 -29.44
C TRP A 95 47.05 -38.01 -28.19
N LEU A 96 47.00 -36.69 -28.37
CA LEU A 96 46.85 -35.71 -27.32
C LEU A 96 45.42 -35.18 -27.32
N HIS A 97 44.72 -35.32 -26.20
CA HIS A 97 43.34 -34.85 -26.02
C HIS A 97 43.33 -33.56 -25.21
N LEU A 98 42.73 -32.51 -25.77
CA LEU A 98 42.62 -31.17 -25.19
C LEU A 98 41.15 -30.79 -25.02
N VAL A 99 40.80 -30.18 -23.89
CA VAL A 99 39.44 -29.70 -23.63
C VAL A 99 39.45 -28.19 -23.40
N TYR A 100 38.76 -27.47 -24.28
CA TYR A 100 38.62 -26.02 -24.24
C TYR A 100 37.20 -25.66 -23.84
N VAL A 101 37.03 -25.03 -22.68
CA VAL A 101 35.74 -24.43 -22.30
C VAL A 101 35.59 -23.11 -23.04
N LEU A 102 34.51 -22.99 -23.82
CA LEU A 102 34.23 -21.79 -24.60
C LEU A 102 33.46 -20.76 -23.76
N CYS A 103 32.34 -21.17 -23.17
CA CYS A 103 31.49 -20.31 -22.36
C CYS A 103 30.57 -21.10 -21.43
N GLU A 104 29.94 -20.40 -20.50
CA GLU A 104 28.76 -20.89 -19.79
C GLU A 104 27.51 -20.76 -20.67
N GLY A 105 26.63 -21.75 -20.54
CA GLY A 105 25.41 -21.94 -21.33
C GLY A 105 25.62 -22.57 -22.69
N ALA A 106 24.50 -22.89 -23.34
CA ALA A 106 24.48 -23.47 -24.66
C ALA A 106 24.82 -22.43 -25.75
N ILE A 107 25.69 -22.82 -26.67
CA ILE A 107 25.98 -22.04 -27.89
C ILE A 107 25.14 -22.54 -29.07
N ASP A 108 24.93 -21.67 -30.05
CA ASP A 108 24.20 -22.01 -31.27
C ASP A 108 25.01 -22.90 -32.20
N ALA A 109 26.27 -22.52 -32.47
CA ALA A 109 27.12 -23.28 -33.36
C ALA A 109 28.61 -22.96 -33.19
N LEU A 110 29.44 -23.98 -33.44
CA LEU A 110 30.86 -23.81 -33.72
C LEU A 110 31.04 -23.79 -35.25
N GLU A 111 31.43 -22.65 -35.80
CA GLU A 111 31.54 -22.47 -37.26
C GLU A 111 32.91 -22.88 -37.79
N ASN A 112 33.98 -22.57 -37.06
CA ASN A 112 35.34 -22.90 -37.49
C ASN A 112 36.31 -23.05 -36.32
N ILE A 113 37.40 -23.79 -36.55
CA ILE A 113 38.51 -23.94 -35.61
C ILE A 113 39.82 -23.70 -36.37
N TYR A 114 40.66 -22.84 -35.84
CA TYR A 114 42.01 -22.58 -36.33
C TYR A 114 43.03 -23.16 -35.34
N LEU A 115 44.02 -23.86 -35.87
CA LEU A 115 45.20 -24.34 -35.16
C LEU A 115 46.42 -23.56 -35.70
N GLY A 116 46.88 -22.57 -34.94
CA GLY A 116 47.76 -21.52 -35.44
C GLY A 116 47.01 -20.64 -36.44
N GLU A 117 47.52 -20.57 -37.67
CA GLU A 117 46.92 -19.79 -38.76
C GLU A 117 46.11 -20.66 -39.75
N GLU A 118 46.14 -21.98 -39.61
CA GLU A 118 45.45 -22.93 -40.50
C GLU A 118 44.12 -23.43 -39.92
N GLU A 119 43.14 -23.67 -40.77
CA GLU A 119 41.88 -24.31 -40.37
C GLU A 119 42.11 -25.78 -40.00
N ILE A 120 41.40 -26.28 -38.99
CA ILE A 120 41.54 -27.66 -38.51
C ILE A 120 41.35 -28.71 -39.62
N GLY A 121 40.58 -28.37 -40.67
CA GLY A 121 40.39 -29.21 -41.85
C GLY A 121 41.68 -29.51 -42.63
N SER A 122 42.68 -28.63 -42.61
CA SER A 122 43.97 -28.84 -43.32
C SER A 122 44.79 -29.98 -42.71
N PHE A 123 44.51 -30.33 -41.45
CA PHE A 123 45.22 -31.37 -40.70
C PHE A 123 44.67 -32.78 -40.98
N GLY A 124 43.50 -32.92 -41.62
CA GLY A 124 42.93 -34.21 -42.01
C GLY A 124 42.87 -35.21 -40.85
N ALA A 125 43.48 -36.39 -41.02
CA ALA A 125 43.50 -37.44 -40.00
C ALA A 125 44.32 -37.10 -38.74
N TYR A 126 45.11 -36.02 -38.76
CA TYR A 126 45.96 -35.62 -37.64
C TYR A 126 45.24 -34.75 -36.59
N ALA A 127 44.01 -34.30 -36.87
CA ALA A 127 43.21 -33.54 -35.92
C ALA A 127 41.74 -33.93 -35.99
N THR A 128 41.10 -34.12 -34.84
CA THR A 128 39.65 -34.32 -34.74
C THR A 128 39.09 -33.41 -33.67
N TYR A 129 37.80 -33.03 -33.77
CA TYR A 129 37.13 -32.24 -32.75
C TYR A 129 35.70 -32.74 -32.47
N GLU A 130 35.19 -32.42 -31.29
CA GLU A 130 33.80 -32.62 -30.89
C GLU A 130 33.35 -31.38 -30.11
N LEU A 131 32.24 -30.77 -30.52
CA LEU A 131 31.56 -29.75 -29.72
C LEU A 131 30.59 -30.43 -28.76
N VAL A 132 30.71 -30.15 -27.47
CA VAL A 132 29.81 -30.63 -26.42
C VAL A 132 29.10 -29.43 -25.80
N VAL A 133 27.77 -29.43 -25.87
CA VAL A 133 26.91 -28.32 -25.43
C VAL A 133 26.05 -28.79 -24.27
N ASP A 134 26.19 -28.13 -23.11
CA ASP A 134 25.45 -28.39 -21.87
C ASP A 134 25.22 -29.89 -21.55
N PRO A 135 26.30 -30.67 -21.40
CA PRO A 135 26.19 -32.11 -21.21
C PRO A 135 25.59 -32.49 -19.87
N THR A 136 24.68 -33.46 -19.88
CA THR A 136 24.11 -34.07 -18.67
C THR A 136 24.84 -35.33 -18.22
N GLN A 137 25.67 -35.91 -19.10
CA GLN A 137 26.44 -37.14 -18.88
C GLN A 137 27.92 -36.90 -19.21
N VAL A 138 28.80 -37.71 -18.63
CA VAL A 138 30.24 -37.66 -18.92
C VAL A 138 30.49 -37.95 -20.41
N ASN A 139 31.41 -37.22 -21.04
CA ASN A 139 31.77 -37.46 -22.44
C ASN A 139 32.39 -38.86 -22.58
N ALA A 140 31.74 -39.72 -23.37
CA ALA A 140 32.13 -41.12 -23.52
C ALA A 140 33.50 -41.28 -24.17
N PHE A 141 33.83 -40.43 -25.16
CA PHE A 141 35.11 -40.45 -25.85
C PHE A 141 36.27 -40.15 -24.88
N LEU A 142 36.16 -39.09 -24.09
CA LEU A 142 37.16 -38.72 -23.11
C LEU A 142 37.31 -39.79 -22.02
N LYS A 143 36.20 -40.40 -21.58
CA LYS A 143 36.24 -41.48 -20.59
C LYS A 143 36.96 -42.74 -21.11
N GLU A 144 36.82 -43.04 -22.40
CA GLU A 144 37.46 -44.20 -23.03
C GLU A 144 38.95 -43.96 -23.31
N ASN A 145 39.32 -42.74 -23.74
CA ASN A 145 40.66 -42.45 -24.25
C ASN A 145 41.58 -41.72 -23.25
N CYS A 146 41.04 -41.11 -22.20
CA CYS A 146 41.80 -40.39 -21.16
C CYS A 146 41.66 -41.10 -19.80
N PRO A 147 42.73 -41.75 -19.28
CA PRO A 147 42.63 -42.57 -18.07
C PRO A 147 42.31 -41.78 -16.80
N ASP A 148 42.64 -40.48 -16.75
CA ASP A 148 42.36 -39.63 -15.58
C ASP A 148 41.03 -38.88 -15.67
N TRP A 149 40.25 -39.05 -16.75
CA TRP A 149 38.94 -38.43 -16.92
C TRP A 149 37.87 -39.18 -16.12
N LYS A 150 37.30 -38.51 -15.12
CA LYS A 150 36.38 -39.07 -14.12
C LYS A 150 34.92 -38.86 -14.49
N ASP A 151 34.06 -39.72 -13.95
CA ASP A 151 32.58 -39.62 -14.08
C ASP A 151 31.99 -38.31 -13.54
N SER A 152 32.71 -37.61 -12.65
CA SER A 152 32.32 -36.30 -12.15
C SER A 152 32.65 -35.15 -13.10
N GLN A 153 33.54 -35.34 -14.08
CA GLN A 153 33.97 -34.32 -15.05
C GLN A 153 33.01 -34.25 -16.23
N ILE A 154 31.79 -33.76 -15.95
CA ILE A 154 30.71 -33.68 -16.93
C ILE A 154 30.76 -32.37 -17.71
N GLY A 155 30.99 -31.25 -17.04
CA GLY A 155 30.91 -29.91 -17.65
C GLY A 155 29.48 -29.36 -17.75
N ARG A 156 28.60 -29.68 -16.78
CA ARG A 156 27.21 -29.19 -16.74
C ARG A 156 27.15 -27.66 -16.80
N GLY A 157 26.23 -27.13 -17.61
CA GLY A 157 26.05 -25.69 -17.81
C GLY A 157 27.14 -25.03 -18.65
N LEU A 158 28.05 -25.79 -19.26
CA LEU A 158 29.13 -25.26 -20.09
C LEU A 158 29.02 -25.77 -21.53
N SER A 159 29.52 -24.97 -22.45
CA SER A 159 29.85 -25.41 -23.82
C SER A 159 31.36 -25.53 -23.93
N PHE A 160 31.85 -26.72 -24.31
CA PHE A 160 33.27 -26.98 -24.49
C PHE A 160 33.56 -27.75 -25.77
N VAL A 161 34.77 -27.60 -26.29
CA VAL A 161 35.25 -28.33 -27.46
C VAL A 161 36.38 -29.26 -27.03
N ARG A 162 36.23 -30.53 -27.37
CA ARG A 162 37.29 -31.52 -27.27
C ARG A 162 38.04 -31.54 -28.59
N ILE A 163 39.33 -31.21 -28.57
CA ILE A 163 40.24 -31.37 -29.71
C ILE A 163 41.15 -32.55 -29.43
N SER A 164 41.44 -33.36 -30.44
CA SER A 164 42.42 -34.43 -30.34
C SER A 164 43.39 -34.32 -31.50
N LEU A 165 44.68 -34.29 -31.17
CA LEU A 165 45.78 -34.11 -32.12
C LEU A 165 46.63 -35.38 -32.12
N PHE A 166 46.89 -35.93 -33.29
CA PHE A 166 47.80 -37.05 -33.44
C PHE A 166 49.22 -36.53 -33.61
N TYR A 167 50.12 -36.89 -32.70
CA TYR A 167 51.48 -36.34 -32.70
C TYR A 167 52.22 -36.64 -34.00
N SER A 168 52.70 -35.59 -34.66
CA SER A 168 53.54 -35.62 -35.85
C SER A 168 54.43 -34.39 -35.88
N ALA A 169 55.75 -34.58 -35.90
CA ALA A 169 56.72 -33.49 -35.95
C ALA A 169 56.64 -32.68 -37.25
N GLU A 170 56.12 -33.26 -38.33
CA GLU A 170 55.91 -32.56 -39.61
C GLU A 170 54.70 -31.61 -39.55
N LYS A 171 53.61 -32.05 -38.92
CA LYS A 171 52.37 -31.27 -38.82
C LYS A 171 52.36 -30.30 -37.63
N PHE A 172 53.11 -30.61 -36.58
CA PHE A 172 53.20 -29.81 -35.36
C PHE A 172 54.65 -29.47 -35.01
N PRO A 173 55.40 -28.76 -35.90
CA PRO A 173 56.82 -28.50 -35.72
C PRO A 173 57.13 -27.63 -34.50
N SER A 174 56.17 -26.81 -34.08
CA SER A 174 56.26 -25.89 -32.94
C SER A 174 55.58 -26.45 -31.67
N GLY A 175 55.18 -27.73 -31.67
CA GLY A 175 54.42 -28.35 -30.58
C GLY A 175 52.92 -28.06 -30.66
N ILE A 176 52.26 -27.97 -29.49
CA ILE A 176 50.80 -27.76 -29.42
C ILE A 176 50.45 -26.37 -30.00
N PRO A 177 49.68 -26.31 -31.10
CA PRO A 177 49.33 -25.04 -31.73
C PRO A 177 48.35 -24.23 -30.88
N ASP A 178 48.40 -22.90 -31.03
CA ASP A 178 47.39 -22.03 -30.44
C ASP A 178 46.04 -22.27 -31.12
N THR A 179 45.00 -22.45 -30.31
CA THR A 179 43.68 -22.81 -30.83
C THR A 179 42.74 -21.62 -30.74
N ARG A 180 42.03 -21.35 -31.84
CA ARG A 180 41.04 -20.28 -31.94
C ARG A 180 39.75 -20.80 -32.55
N PHE A 181 38.63 -20.47 -31.93
CA PHE A 181 37.29 -20.95 -32.27
C PHE A 181 36.44 -19.79 -32.80
N VAL A 182 35.83 -19.96 -33.96
CA VAL A 182 34.79 -19.05 -34.46
C VAL A 182 33.44 -19.61 -34.07
N VAL A 183 32.71 -18.87 -33.23
CA VAL A 183 31.54 -19.35 -32.51
C VAL A 183 30.38 -18.41 -32.76
N ARG A 184 29.21 -18.98 -33.04
CA ARG A 184 27.93 -18.32 -32.78
C ARG A 184 27.57 -18.61 -31.34
N GLY A 185 27.50 -17.53 -30.56
CA GLY A 185 27.34 -17.54 -29.11
C GLY A 185 26.02 -18.14 -28.65
N ARG A 186 25.51 -17.63 -27.55
CA ARG A 186 24.34 -18.19 -26.90
C ARG A 186 23.12 -18.27 -27.80
N ASN A 187 22.34 -19.35 -27.64
CA ASN A 187 21.11 -19.63 -28.38
C ASN A 187 19.84 -19.44 -27.53
N ASP A 188 19.95 -18.85 -26.35
CA ASP A 188 18.85 -18.57 -25.43
C ASP A 188 18.52 -17.07 -25.33
N ILE A 189 18.80 -16.31 -26.39
CA ILE A 189 18.51 -14.87 -26.44
C ILE A 189 17.02 -14.67 -26.67
N TYR A 190 16.33 -14.16 -25.65
CA TYR A 190 14.90 -13.88 -25.69
C TYR A 190 14.59 -12.64 -26.52
N ASP A 191 13.71 -12.77 -27.50
CA ASP A 191 13.17 -11.67 -28.29
C ASP A 191 11.73 -11.34 -27.84
N PRO A 192 11.48 -10.15 -27.24
CA PRO A 192 10.15 -9.75 -26.80
C PRO A 192 9.16 -9.46 -27.94
N ARG A 193 9.62 -9.36 -29.20
CA ARG A 193 8.74 -9.15 -30.36
C ARG A 193 8.02 -10.43 -30.78
N SER A 194 8.73 -11.56 -30.68
CA SER A 194 8.22 -12.88 -31.06
C SER A 194 7.89 -13.77 -29.86
N ASN A 195 8.30 -13.38 -28.64
CA ASN A 195 8.24 -14.19 -27.42
C ASN A 195 8.96 -15.55 -27.55
N THR A 196 10.04 -15.59 -28.34
CA THR A 196 10.86 -16.79 -28.54
C THR A 196 12.29 -16.54 -28.09
N ALA A 197 12.97 -17.57 -27.61
CA ALA A 197 14.40 -17.56 -27.38
C ALA A 197 15.13 -18.27 -28.52
N GLY A 198 16.25 -17.72 -28.96
CA GLY A 198 17.06 -18.29 -30.04
C GLY A 198 18.42 -17.59 -30.14
N TYR A 199 19.21 -17.94 -31.16
CA TYR A 199 20.37 -17.16 -31.52
C TYR A 199 19.97 -15.80 -32.11
N SER A 200 20.67 -14.75 -31.70
CA SER A 200 20.55 -13.43 -32.31
C SER A 200 21.91 -12.73 -32.31
N ALA A 201 22.08 -11.79 -33.23
CA ALA A 201 23.19 -10.83 -33.23
C ALA A 201 22.71 -9.40 -32.92
N ASN A 202 21.42 -9.23 -32.59
CA ASN A 202 20.79 -7.94 -32.31
C ASN A 202 21.29 -7.36 -30.97
N THR A 203 21.88 -6.17 -31.00
CA THR A 203 22.50 -5.56 -29.80
C THR A 203 21.48 -5.24 -28.71
N ALA A 204 20.25 -4.83 -29.04
CA ALA A 204 19.21 -4.58 -28.04
C ALA A 204 18.84 -5.86 -27.27
N LEU A 205 18.81 -7.00 -27.97
CA LEU A 205 18.51 -8.30 -27.35
C LEU A 205 19.68 -8.83 -26.52
N HIS A 206 20.93 -8.57 -26.93
CA HIS A 206 22.11 -8.85 -26.11
C HIS A 206 22.09 -8.06 -24.79
N LEU A 207 21.70 -6.79 -24.84
CA LEU A 207 21.56 -5.95 -23.66
C LEU A 207 20.44 -6.48 -22.74
N LEU A 208 19.28 -6.84 -23.30
CA LEU A 208 18.18 -7.46 -22.56
C LEU A 208 18.61 -8.76 -21.87
N TRP A 209 19.29 -9.64 -22.61
CA TRP A 209 19.82 -10.88 -22.05
C TRP A 209 20.79 -10.60 -20.90
N TYR A 210 21.70 -9.63 -21.06
CA TYR A 210 22.68 -9.30 -20.02
C TYR A 210 22.01 -8.78 -18.74
N LEU A 211 20.99 -7.93 -18.86
CA LEU A 211 20.21 -7.46 -17.71
C LEU A 211 19.52 -8.61 -16.96
N ARG A 212 18.85 -9.49 -17.69
CA ARG A 212 18.09 -10.60 -17.10
C ARG A 212 19.02 -11.66 -16.51
N ALA A 213 19.98 -12.14 -17.28
CA ALA A 213 20.82 -13.27 -16.92
C ALA A 213 22.01 -12.91 -16.01
N ARG A 214 22.61 -11.72 -16.17
CA ARG A 214 23.85 -11.35 -15.47
C ARG A 214 23.67 -10.28 -14.39
N CYS A 215 22.79 -9.32 -14.63
CA CYS A 215 22.41 -8.34 -13.61
C CYS A 215 21.29 -8.86 -12.69
N GLY A 216 20.59 -9.93 -13.08
CA GLY A 216 19.52 -10.53 -12.29
C GLY A 216 18.29 -9.62 -12.16
N VAL A 217 18.07 -8.76 -13.16
CA VAL A 217 16.93 -7.84 -13.18
C VAL A 217 15.65 -8.64 -13.41
N PRO A 218 14.66 -8.58 -12.49
CA PRO A 218 13.38 -9.23 -12.66
C PRO A 218 12.61 -8.71 -13.88
N ASP A 219 11.80 -9.57 -14.49
CA ASP A 219 11.03 -9.22 -15.69
C ASP A 219 10.02 -8.07 -15.44
N ASP A 220 9.49 -7.91 -14.21
CA ASP A 220 8.61 -6.79 -13.83
C ASP A 220 9.32 -5.44 -13.65
N GLU A 221 10.65 -5.48 -13.54
CA GLU A 221 11.54 -4.31 -13.60
C GLU A 221 11.96 -3.97 -15.05
N ILE A 222 11.45 -4.64 -16.08
CA ILE A 222 11.86 -4.41 -17.48
C ILE A 222 10.66 -3.96 -18.33
N VAL A 223 10.83 -2.88 -19.09
CA VAL A 223 9.85 -2.46 -20.09
C VAL A 223 10.18 -3.10 -21.43
N PHE A 224 9.74 -4.34 -21.62
CA PHE A 224 10.03 -5.14 -22.82
C PHE A 224 9.66 -4.46 -24.14
N GLU A 225 8.63 -3.60 -24.16
CA GLU A 225 8.23 -2.83 -25.34
C GLU A 225 9.35 -1.91 -25.86
N THR A 226 10.13 -1.30 -24.96
CA THR A 226 11.26 -0.44 -25.35
C THR A 226 12.39 -1.26 -25.98
N PHE A 227 12.67 -2.45 -25.43
CA PHE A 227 13.64 -3.38 -26.01
C PHE A 227 13.15 -3.95 -27.35
N ALA A 228 11.85 -4.20 -27.51
CA ALA A 228 11.26 -4.61 -28.78
C ALA A 228 11.37 -3.52 -29.85
N SER A 229 11.06 -2.27 -29.49
CA SER A 229 11.22 -1.10 -30.37
C SER A 229 12.70 -0.92 -30.76
N ALA A 230 13.61 -0.95 -29.79
CA ALA A 230 15.04 -0.86 -30.04
C ALA A 230 15.58 -2.04 -30.89
N ALA A 231 15.03 -3.24 -30.73
CA ALA A 231 15.38 -4.39 -31.55
C ALA A 231 14.95 -4.19 -33.01
N ASN A 232 13.80 -3.55 -33.26
CA ASN A 232 13.39 -3.16 -34.61
C ASN A 232 14.38 -2.17 -35.24
N VAL A 233 14.80 -1.15 -34.50
CA VAL A 233 15.84 -0.19 -34.95
C VAL A 233 17.15 -0.91 -35.28
N CYS A 234 17.58 -1.86 -34.45
CA CYS A 234 18.79 -2.65 -34.69
C CYS A 234 18.69 -3.54 -35.95
N ASP A 235 17.48 -3.97 -36.32
CA ASP A 235 17.18 -4.80 -37.49
C ASP A 235 16.79 -3.98 -38.75
N GLU A 236 16.98 -2.66 -38.74
CA GLU A 236 16.83 -1.84 -39.94
C GLU A 236 17.95 -2.15 -40.94
N ALA A 237 17.57 -2.35 -42.20
CA ALA A 237 18.49 -2.52 -43.30
C ALA A 237 19.05 -1.14 -43.72
N VAL A 238 20.37 -0.97 -43.59
CA VAL A 238 21.08 0.26 -43.96
C VAL A 238 21.97 -0.01 -45.17
N THR A 239 21.95 0.90 -46.14
CA THR A 239 22.83 0.83 -47.31
C THR A 239 24.17 1.47 -46.98
N ASN A 240 25.25 0.71 -47.13
CA ASN A 240 26.61 1.15 -46.86
C ASN A 240 27.20 1.90 -48.07
N ALA A 241 28.32 2.59 -47.87
CA ALA A 241 28.96 3.40 -48.90
C ALA A 241 29.43 2.59 -50.14
N ASP A 242 29.66 1.29 -49.97
CA ASP A 242 30.00 0.35 -51.05
C ASP A 242 28.78 -0.22 -51.79
N GLY A 243 27.56 0.19 -51.42
CA GLY A 243 26.30 -0.32 -51.96
C GLY A 243 25.83 -1.64 -51.35
N SER A 244 26.57 -2.22 -50.40
CA SER A 244 26.11 -3.38 -49.62
C SER A 244 25.01 -3.00 -48.63
N THR A 245 24.23 -3.97 -48.18
CA THR A 245 23.24 -3.77 -47.12
C THR A 245 23.70 -4.50 -45.86
N SER A 246 23.83 -3.77 -44.75
CA SER A 246 24.01 -4.37 -43.43
C SER A 246 22.89 -3.97 -42.48
N GLN A 247 22.76 -4.74 -41.41
CA GLN A 247 21.79 -4.46 -40.35
C GLN A 247 22.36 -3.35 -39.46
N ARG A 248 21.51 -2.42 -38.99
CA ARG A 248 21.97 -1.17 -38.38
C ARG A 248 22.91 -1.39 -37.20
N TYR A 249 22.50 -2.20 -36.22
CA TYR A 249 23.27 -2.48 -35.01
C TYR A 249 23.36 -3.97 -34.71
N ARG A 250 24.56 -4.52 -34.86
CA ARG A 250 24.93 -5.87 -34.44
C ARG A 250 26.05 -5.82 -33.42
N SER A 251 26.13 -6.83 -32.55
CA SER A 251 27.27 -6.97 -31.65
C SER A 251 27.75 -8.41 -31.60
N GLY A 252 29.05 -8.58 -31.42
CA GLY A 252 29.71 -9.83 -31.11
C GLY A 252 30.61 -9.61 -29.91
N CYS A 253 30.32 -10.25 -28.78
CA CYS A 253 31.08 -10.03 -27.56
C CYS A 253 31.45 -11.33 -26.85
N VAL A 254 32.67 -11.31 -26.30
CA VAL A 254 33.16 -12.28 -25.30
C VAL A 254 33.24 -11.50 -24.00
N ILE A 255 32.41 -11.85 -23.03
CA ILE A 255 32.28 -11.16 -21.75
C ILE A 255 32.85 -12.07 -20.66
N GLY A 256 33.87 -11.60 -19.94
CA GLY A 256 34.38 -12.28 -18.76
C GLY A 256 33.43 -12.15 -17.58
N ALA A 257 33.27 -13.20 -16.76
CA ALA A 257 32.44 -13.15 -15.56
C ALA A 257 32.95 -12.20 -14.47
N ASP A 258 34.22 -11.81 -14.55
CA ASP A 258 34.90 -10.84 -13.71
C ASP A 258 34.84 -9.41 -14.26
N GLU A 259 34.36 -9.21 -15.48
CA GLU A 259 34.20 -7.87 -16.07
C GLU A 259 33.14 -7.08 -15.30
N GLN A 260 33.42 -5.79 -15.05
CA GLN A 260 32.49 -4.94 -14.33
C GLN A 260 31.20 -4.76 -15.13
N ARG A 261 30.05 -5.05 -14.50
CA ARG A 261 28.73 -4.99 -15.15
C ARG A 261 28.45 -3.66 -15.86
N THR A 262 28.86 -2.55 -15.26
CA THR A 262 28.70 -1.21 -15.85
C THR A 262 29.54 -1.05 -17.12
N GLY A 263 30.75 -1.59 -17.17
CA GLY A 263 31.61 -1.55 -18.36
C GLY A 263 31.02 -2.36 -19.52
N VAL A 264 30.48 -3.56 -19.24
CA VAL A 264 29.80 -4.38 -20.25
C VAL A 264 28.57 -3.67 -20.82
N LEU A 265 27.74 -3.06 -19.95
CA LEU A 265 26.57 -2.30 -20.38
C LEU A 265 26.97 -1.10 -21.25
N GLN A 266 28.00 -0.34 -20.85
CA GLN A 266 28.51 0.79 -21.64
C GLN A 266 29.01 0.36 -23.03
N LYS A 267 29.69 -0.79 -23.14
CA LYS A 267 30.13 -1.34 -24.43
C LYS A 267 28.96 -1.77 -25.32
N LEU A 268 27.90 -2.36 -24.73
CA LEU A 268 26.68 -2.73 -25.45
C LEU A 268 25.87 -1.50 -25.89
N GLU A 269 25.76 -0.47 -25.04
CA GLU A 269 25.16 0.82 -25.36
C GLU A 269 25.89 1.49 -26.52
N ALA A 270 27.22 1.55 -26.45
CA ALA A 270 28.08 2.11 -27.50
C ALA A 270 27.91 1.36 -28.82
N ALA A 271 27.78 0.03 -28.80
CA ALA A 271 27.57 -0.78 -30.01
C ALA A 271 26.20 -0.54 -30.69
N ALA A 272 25.24 0.07 -30.00
CA ALA A 272 23.93 0.44 -30.54
C ALA A 272 23.71 1.96 -30.65
N GLY A 273 24.72 2.77 -30.31
CA GLY A 273 24.60 4.24 -30.21
C GLY A 273 23.48 4.67 -29.25
N GLY A 274 23.09 3.81 -28.32
CA GLY A 274 21.90 3.94 -27.49
C GLY A 274 22.23 4.21 -26.03
N HIS A 275 21.17 4.35 -25.22
CA HIS A 275 21.30 4.52 -23.77
C HIS A 275 20.28 3.67 -23.02
N LEU A 276 20.74 3.08 -21.92
CA LEU A 276 19.90 2.42 -20.95
C LEU A 276 19.32 3.44 -19.98
N ILE A 277 18.02 3.38 -19.79
CA ILE A 277 17.27 4.34 -18.98
C ILE A 277 16.61 3.60 -17.84
N ARG A 278 16.73 4.12 -16.62
CA ARG A 278 16.06 3.58 -15.43
C ARG A 278 15.13 4.62 -14.82
N VAL A 279 13.82 4.39 -14.92
CA VAL A 279 12.79 5.31 -14.40
C VAL A 279 11.75 4.51 -13.62
N GLY A 280 11.41 4.96 -12.41
CA GLY A 280 10.40 4.30 -11.57
C GLY A 280 10.76 2.87 -11.18
N GLY A 281 12.06 2.58 -11.04
CA GLY A 281 12.57 1.24 -10.76
C GLY A 281 12.67 0.32 -11.98
N ARG A 282 12.14 0.72 -13.13
CA ARG A 282 12.11 -0.08 -14.35
C ARG A 282 13.18 0.34 -15.37
N TRP A 283 13.72 -0.66 -16.05
CA TRP A 283 14.72 -0.55 -17.11
C TRP A 283 14.08 -0.47 -18.49
N MET A 284 14.63 0.43 -19.29
CA MET A 284 14.22 0.73 -20.65
C MET A 284 15.46 0.89 -21.50
N PHE A 285 15.35 0.63 -22.80
CA PHE A 285 16.46 0.85 -23.73
C PHE A 285 16.01 1.63 -24.96
N GLN A 286 16.79 2.65 -25.32
CA GLN A 286 16.64 3.40 -26.55
C GLN A 286 17.90 3.23 -27.40
N ALA A 287 17.77 2.52 -28.52
CA ALA A 287 18.83 2.43 -29.53
C ALA A 287 19.07 3.80 -30.19
N GLY A 288 20.25 4.02 -30.78
CA GLY A 288 20.59 5.26 -31.48
C GLY A 288 19.71 5.49 -32.71
N ALA A 289 18.61 6.21 -32.53
CA ALA A 289 17.71 6.68 -33.58
C ALA A 289 17.03 7.97 -33.12
N TYR A 290 16.38 8.69 -34.03
CA TYR A 290 15.57 9.87 -33.74
C TYR A 290 14.17 9.46 -33.26
N TYR A 291 13.80 9.83 -32.04
CA TYR A 291 12.51 9.50 -31.40
C TYR A 291 11.49 10.66 -31.37
N GLY A 292 11.72 11.73 -32.15
CA GLY A 292 10.78 12.85 -32.27
C GLY A 292 9.66 12.61 -33.30
N PRO A 293 8.84 13.63 -33.61
CA PRO A 293 8.88 14.99 -33.08
C PRO A 293 8.48 15.04 -31.59
N TYR A 294 8.79 16.14 -30.92
CA TYR A 294 8.38 16.36 -29.53
C TYR A 294 6.86 16.19 -29.35
N ASP A 295 6.48 15.73 -28.16
CA ASP A 295 5.07 15.59 -27.75
C ASP A 295 4.73 16.45 -26.52
N PHE A 296 5.72 17.16 -25.97
CA PHE A 296 5.58 18.07 -24.86
C PHE A 296 6.45 19.31 -25.07
N GLU A 297 5.88 20.48 -24.77
CA GLU A 297 6.56 21.77 -24.87
C GLU A 297 6.77 22.35 -23.46
N ILE A 298 8.02 22.65 -23.14
CA ILE A 298 8.44 23.35 -21.93
C ILE A 298 8.38 24.85 -22.21
N THR A 299 7.52 25.55 -21.46
CA THR A 299 7.31 27.00 -21.55
C THR A 299 7.76 27.71 -20.27
N GLU A 300 7.93 29.04 -20.34
CA GLU A 300 8.50 29.84 -19.25
C GLU A 300 7.69 29.79 -17.94
N ASP A 301 6.37 29.60 -18.01
CA ASP A 301 5.50 29.47 -16.83
C ASP A 301 5.75 28.18 -16.02
N MET A 302 6.40 27.20 -16.65
CA MET A 302 6.77 25.96 -15.98
C MET A 302 8.08 26.10 -15.19
N VAL A 303 8.90 27.11 -15.48
CA VAL A 303 10.22 27.31 -14.89
C VAL A 303 10.09 28.03 -13.54
N ILE A 304 10.66 27.46 -12.49
CA ILE A 304 10.55 27.97 -11.11
C ILE A 304 11.88 28.40 -10.48
N GLY A 305 12.96 28.36 -11.27
CA GLY A 305 14.29 28.73 -10.80
C GLY A 305 15.22 29.12 -11.94
N THR A 306 16.49 29.31 -11.61
CA THR A 306 17.51 29.69 -12.59
C THR A 306 17.81 28.53 -13.52
N VAL A 307 17.60 28.74 -14.83
CA VAL A 307 18.08 27.82 -15.87
C VAL A 307 19.61 27.92 -15.94
N THR A 308 20.29 26.79 -15.88
CA THR A 308 21.75 26.71 -15.94
C THR A 308 22.19 25.72 -17.02
N GLY A 309 23.45 25.76 -17.41
CA GLY A 309 24.00 24.87 -18.43
C GLY A 309 24.69 25.64 -19.55
N SER A 310 24.97 24.93 -20.63
CA SER A 310 25.55 25.52 -21.85
C SER A 310 24.77 25.05 -23.05
N THR A 311 24.43 25.98 -23.95
CA THR A 311 23.87 25.66 -25.26
C THR A 311 24.97 25.29 -26.26
N GLU A 312 26.21 25.71 -26.02
CA GLU A 312 27.35 25.48 -26.91
C GLU A 312 28.36 24.52 -26.28
N PRO A 313 29.03 23.68 -27.07
CA PRO A 313 30.15 22.90 -26.58
C PRO A 313 31.34 23.83 -26.34
N THR A 314 32.18 23.52 -25.35
CA THR A 314 33.48 24.21 -25.18
C THR A 314 34.42 23.84 -26.33
N ASN A 315 35.35 24.71 -26.73
CA ASN A 315 36.33 24.41 -27.80
C ASN A 315 37.13 23.12 -27.54
N ASP A 316 37.42 22.81 -26.27
CA ASP A 316 38.14 21.58 -25.89
C ASP A 316 37.26 20.31 -26.03
N SER A 317 35.95 20.47 -26.17
CA SER A 317 34.97 19.38 -26.31
C SER A 317 34.33 19.30 -27.70
N SER A 318 34.50 20.33 -28.54
CA SER A 318 34.09 20.29 -29.94
C SER A 318 35.10 19.47 -30.73
N ILE A 319 34.68 18.29 -31.15
CA ILE A 319 35.45 17.42 -32.04
C ILE A 319 34.96 17.60 -33.47
N ASN A 320 35.88 17.44 -34.43
CA ASN A 320 35.57 17.51 -35.86
C ASN A 320 36.05 16.27 -36.63
N THR A 321 36.80 15.40 -35.95
CA THR A 321 37.30 14.13 -36.47
C THR A 321 37.16 13.03 -35.42
N VAL A 322 36.70 11.85 -35.82
CA VAL A 322 36.68 10.64 -35.00
C VAL A 322 37.40 9.53 -35.73
N ARG A 323 38.37 8.92 -35.03
CA ARG A 323 39.11 7.74 -35.48
C ARG A 323 39.05 6.66 -34.41
N GLY A 324 39.46 5.44 -34.73
CA GLY A 324 39.62 4.38 -33.76
C GLY A 324 39.43 3.02 -34.36
N THR A 325 39.15 2.06 -33.49
CA THR A 325 39.28 0.63 -33.82
C THR A 325 37.98 -0.14 -33.64
N PHE A 326 37.87 -1.25 -34.37
CA PHE A 326 36.82 -2.26 -34.24
C PHE A 326 37.43 -3.66 -34.39
N ILE A 327 36.64 -4.72 -34.20
CA ILE A 327 37.12 -6.10 -34.36
C ILE A 327 36.80 -6.60 -35.77
N ASP A 328 37.80 -6.80 -36.62
CA ASP A 328 37.58 -7.16 -38.03
C ASP A 328 37.60 -8.69 -38.25
N PRO A 329 36.46 -9.33 -38.59
CA PRO A 329 36.44 -10.76 -38.89
C PRO A 329 37.29 -11.17 -40.10
N SER A 330 37.51 -10.26 -41.06
CA SER A 330 38.31 -10.53 -42.27
C SER A 330 39.81 -10.53 -41.97
N GLN A 331 40.24 -9.77 -40.95
CA GLN A 331 41.61 -9.71 -40.43
C GLN A 331 41.79 -10.67 -39.23
N SER A 332 41.16 -11.85 -39.28
CA SER A 332 41.23 -12.83 -38.20
C SER A 332 40.78 -12.31 -36.80
N TRP A 333 39.74 -11.47 -36.77
CA TRP A 333 39.17 -10.89 -35.53
C TRP A 333 40.20 -10.10 -34.72
N THR A 334 41.16 -9.48 -35.40
CA THR A 334 42.11 -8.55 -34.79
C THR A 334 41.51 -7.15 -34.70
N GLU A 335 41.99 -6.38 -33.74
CA GLU A 335 41.61 -4.97 -33.59
C GLU A 335 42.23 -4.15 -34.72
N THR A 336 41.38 -3.58 -35.58
CA THR A 336 41.78 -2.85 -36.80
C THR A 336 41.10 -1.48 -36.82
N ASP A 337 41.75 -0.49 -37.43
CA ASP A 337 41.19 0.85 -37.58
C ASP A 337 39.99 0.84 -38.53
N TYR A 338 38.87 1.46 -38.13
CA TYR A 338 37.80 1.79 -39.07
C TYR A 338 38.15 3.07 -39.83
N PRO A 339 37.62 3.28 -41.05
CA PRO A 339 37.96 4.48 -41.80
C PRO A 339 37.44 5.73 -41.08
N GLU A 340 38.32 6.72 -40.93
CA GLU A 340 38.07 7.95 -40.17
C GLU A 340 36.82 8.69 -40.64
N VAL A 341 36.08 9.26 -39.68
CA VAL A 341 34.92 10.12 -39.93
C VAL A 341 35.30 11.55 -39.57
N SER A 342 35.28 12.45 -40.55
CA SER A 342 35.57 13.87 -40.35
C SER A 342 34.64 14.74 -41.19
N VAL A 343 34.43 15.98 -40.73
CA VAL A 343 33.64 16.99 -41.45
C VAL A 343 34.57 18.13 -41.85
N ALA A 344 34.82 18.26 -43.15
CA ALA A 344 35.82 19.18 -43.68
C ALA A 344 35.49 20.65 -43.36
N GLU A 345 34.21 21.00 -43.42
CA GLU A 345 33.71 22.34 -43.09
C GLU A 345 34.04 22.72 -41.65
N TRP A 346 33.92 21.76 -40.73
CA TRP A 346 34.17 21.94 -39.31
C TRP A 346 35.66 22.09 -38.99
N ILE A 347 36.52 21.35 -39.69
CA ILE A 347 37.99 21.50 -39.55
C ILE A 347 38.43 22.92 -39.94
N VAL A 348 37.84 23.47 -41.00
CA VAL A 348 38.13 24.84 -41.46
C VAL A 348 37.61 25.87 -40.47
N GLU A 349 36.38 25.70 -39.96
CA GLU A 349 35.77 26.59 -38.98
C GLU A 349 36.57 26.64 -37.66
N ASP A 350 37.03 25.48 -37.19
CA ASP A 350 37.77 25.34 -35.93
C ASP A 350 39.26 25.70 -36.06
N GLY A 351 39.74 25.94 -37.29
CA GLY A 351 41.13 26.29 -37.58
C GLY A 351 42.13 25.14 -37.43
N GLY A 352 41.66 23.88 -37.46
CA GLY A 352 42.51 22.69 -37.34
C GLY A 352 41.74 21.41 -37.01
N GLU A 353 42.45 20.27 -37.06
CA GLU A 353 41.90 18.96 -36.70
C GLU A 353 41.81 18.80 -35.17
N ALA A 354 40.60 18.51 -34.69
CA ALA A 354 40.28 18.16 -33.31
C ALA A 354 39.75 16.72 -33.28
N ALA A 355 40.69 15.77 -33.16
CA ALA A 355 40.40 14.36 -33.28
C ALA A 355 40.25 13.64 -31.94
N GLU A 356 39.21 12.81 -31.83
CA GLU A 356 39.00 11.88 -30.71
C GLU A 356 39.12 10.42 -31.16
N THR A 357 39.54 9.55 -30.24
CA THR A 357 39.68 8.11 -30.50
C THR A 357 38.59 7.30 -29.82
N LEU A 358 37.72 6.65 -30.59
CA LEU A 358 36.64 5.78 -30.12
C LEU A 358 36.87 4.33 -30.56
N THR A 359 37.00 3.42 -29.59
CA THR A 359 37.19 1.99 -29.84
C THR A 359 35.87 1.24 -29.60
N TYR A 360 35.43 0.47 -30.59
CA TYR A 360 34.21 -0.33 -30.56
C TYR A 360 34.55 -1.82 -30.48
N SER A 361 34.80 -2.30 -29.27
CA SER A 361 35.25 -3.67 -28.99
C SER A 361 34.22 -4.77 -29.30
N TYR A 362 32.92 -4.43 -29.38
CA TYR A 362 31.85 -5.39 -29.66
C TYR A 362 31.28 -5.26 -31.08
N VAL A 363 31.85 -4.39 -31.91
CA VAL A 363 31.39 -4.14 -33.28
C VAL A 363 32.33 -4.84 -34.25
N THR A 364 31.73 -5.55 -35.22
CA THR A 364 32.46 -6.34 -36.22
C THR A 364 32.26 -5.87 -37.66
N ASP A 365 31.39 -4.88 -37.88
CA ASP A 365 31.16 -4.26 -39.18
C ASP A 365 31.82 -2.86 -39.19
N PRO A 366 32.77 -2.58 -40.11
CA PRO A 366 33.42 -1.27 -40.19
C PRO A 366 32.41 -0.15 -40.47
N TYR A 367 31.36 -0.39 -41.26
CA TYR A 367 30.36 0.62 -41.57
C TYR A 367 29.51 0.97 -40.34
N GLN A 368 29.21 -0.02 -39.50
CA GLN A 368 28.55 0.25 -38.22
C GLN A 368 29.43 1.12 -37.32
N ALA A 369 30.74 0.84 -37.24
CA ALA A 369 31.67 1.65 -36.46
C ALA A 369 31.72 3.12 -36.95
N GLN A 370 31.73 3.34 -38.27
CA GLN A 370 31.65 4.68 -38.86
C GLN A 370 30.34 5.40 -38.54
N ARG A 371 29.19 4.70 -38.62
CA ARG A 371 27.90 5.28 -38.26
C ARG A 371 27.86 5.71 -36.79
N LEU A 372 28.36 4.86 -35.89
CA LEU A 372 28.47 5.17 -34.46
C LEU A 372 29.39 6.37 -34.20
N ALA A 373 30.53 6.43 -34.89
CA ALA A 373 31.47 7.55 -34.84
C ALA A 373 30.84 8.87 -35.33
N ASN A 374 30.10 8.83 -36.45
CA ASN A 374 29.38 10.00 -36.98
C ASN A 374 28.31 10.50 -36.01
N MET A 375 27.53 9.60 -35.40
CA MET A 375 26.54 9.97 -34.39
C MET A 375 27.18 10.65 -33.17
N GLU A 376 28.30 10.12 -32.66
CA GLU A 376 28.98 10.71 -31.51
C GLU A 376 29.60 12.07 -31.86
N LEU A 377 30.23 12.19 -33.04
CA LEU A 377 30.74 13.44 -33.58
C LEU A 377 29.65 14.53 -33.66
N ARG A 378 28.46 14.18 -34.18
CA ARG A 378 27.32 15.10 -34.24
C ARG A 378 26.75 15.42 -32.86
N ARG A 379 26.66 14.46 -31.94
CA ARG A 379 26.20 14.69 -30.54
C ARG A 379 27.09 15.66 -29.78
N ARG A 380 28.42 15.53 -29.92
CA ARG A 380 29.39 16.40 -29.24
C ARG A 380 29.31 17.83 -29.75
N ARG A 381 29.02 18.02 -31.04
CA ARG A 381 28.90 19.35 -31.64
C ARG A 381 27.52 19.99 -31.47
N ALA A 382 26.46 19.19 -31.34
CA ALA A 382 25.10 19.66 -31.05
C ALA A 382 24.95 20.33 -29.67
N GLY A 383 25.99 20.40 -28.84
CA GLY A 383 26.02 21.31 -27.69
C GLY A 383 25.83 20.67 -26.33
N GLY A 384 25.77 21.53 -25.30
CA GLY A 384 25.82 21.15 -23.90
C GLY A 384 24.47 20.71 -23.32
N ALA A 385 24.49 20.31 -22.05
CA ALA A 385 23.27 20.03 -21.30
C ALA A 385 22.71 21.32 -20.66
N ILE A 386 21.39 21.48 -20.72
CA ILE A 386 20.65 22.55 -20.05
C ILE A 386 19.88 21.93 -18.88
N SER A 387 20.03 22.51 -17.70
CA SER A 387 19.31 22.15 -16.48
C SER A 387 18.21 23.17 -16.22
N ILE A 388 16.96 22.72 -16.31
CA ILE A 388 15.77 23.55 -16.20
C ILE A 388 15.03 23.16 -14.91
N PRO A 389 15.08 23.97 -13.84
CA PRO A 389 14.27 23.77 -12.65
C PRO A 389 12.81 24.14 -12.95
N MET A 390 11.94 23.13 -12.95
CA MET A 390 10.52 23.25 -13.30
C MET A 390 9.62 22.95 -12.10
N ASN A 391 8.38 23.43 -12.15
CA ASN A 391 7.32 22.96 -11.27
C ASN A 391 7.02 21.47 -11.54
N PHE A 392 5.99 20.91 -10.90
CA PHE A 392 5.62 19.50 -11.10
C PHE A 392 5.24 19.12 -12.54
N ALA A 393 5.05 20.07 -13.47
CA ALA A 393 4.93 19.76 -14.90
C ALA A 393 6.20 19.10 -15.46
N GLY A 394 7.37 19.37 -14.87
CA GLY A 394 8.62 18.68 -15.18
C GLY A 394 8.55 17.17 -14.97
N TYR A 395 7.58 16.67 -14.20
CA TYR A 395 7.32 15.23 -14.06
C TYR A 395 7.01 14.52 -15.38
N ASN A 396 6.51 15.28 -16.35
CA ASN A 396 6.23 14.77 -17.68
C ASN A 396 7.52 14.60 -18.52
N CYS A 397 8.59 15.32 -18.17
CA CYS A 397 9.88 15.30 -18.85
C CYS A 397 10.77 14.20 -18.27
N ARG A 398 10.41 12.93 -18.51
CA ARG A 398 11.20 11.78 -18.07
C ARG A 398 12.38 11.53 -19.01
N PRO A 399 13.49 10.97 -18.51
CA PRO A 399 14.64 10.61 -19.34
C PRO A 399 14.24 9.76 -20.55
N GLY A 400 14.80 10.09 -21.71
CA GLY A 400 14.50 9.47 -23.00
C GLY A 400 13.34 10.10 -23.78
N ARG A 401 12.58 11.02 -23.18
CA ARG A 401 11.52 11.73 -23.89
C ARG A 401 12.08 12.89 -24.71
N VAL A 402 11.54 13.09 -25.91
CA VAL A 402 11.83 14.27 -26.74
C VAL A 402 10.84 15.38 -26.39
N VAL A 403 11.36 16.55 -26.04
CA VAL A 403 10.61 17.73 -25.63
C VAL A 403 11.04 18.94 -26.45
N ARG A 404 10.12 19.88 -26.64
CA ARG A 404 10.47 21.20 -27.18
C ARG A 404 10.73 22.15 -26.03
N VAL A 405 11.87 22.82 -26.02
CA VAL A 405 12.15 23.89 -25.07
C VAL A 405 11.86 25.21 -25.76
N ASN A 406 10.91 25.98 -25.23
CA ASN A 406 10.51 27.28 -25.74
C ASN A 406 10.62 28.31 -24.60
N LEU A 407 11.81 28.90 -24.46
CA LEU A 407 12.13 29.93 -23.47
C LEU A 407 12.60 31.20 -24.19
N PRO A 408 11.68 32.00 -24.77
CA PRO A 408 12.03 33.19 -25.56
C PRO A 408 12.86 34.23 -24.83
N SER A 409 12.64 34.43 -23.52
CA SER A 409 13.41 35.38 -22.70
C SER A 409 14.89 35.01 -22.57
N LEU A 410 15.22 33.73 -22.73
CA LEU A 410 16.59 33.21 -22.74
C LEU A 410 17.10 32.96 -24.16
N ASN A 411 16.30 33.28 -25.19
CA ASN A 411 16.59 32.97 -26.59
C ASN A 411 16.86 31.47 -26.85
N ILE A 412 16.19 30.59 -26.10
CA ILE A 412 16.30 29.14 -26.25
C ILE A 412 15.02 28.63 -26.92
N LEU A 413 15.17 28.12 -28.14
CA LEU A 413 14.09 27.48 -28.89
C LEU A 413 14.65 26.29 -29.67
N GLY A 414 14.19 25.08 -29.36
CA GLY A 414 14.64 23.87 -30.07
C GLY A 414 14.02 22.58 -29.55
N GLU A 415 14.32 21.49 -30.25
CA GLU A 415 14.03 20.12 -29.79
C GLU A 415 15.18 19.58 -28.97
N PHE A 416 14.85 18.97 -27.85
CA PHE A 416 15.80 18.39 -26.91
C PHE A 416 15.34 17.01 -26.45
N ILE A 417 16.28 16.15 -26.12
CA ILE A 417 16.00 14.90 -25.41
C ILE A 417 16.30 15.10 -23.94
N VAL A 418 15.41 14.61 -23.09
CA VAL A 418 15.65 14.59 -21.64
C VAL A 418 16.72 13.55 -21.35
N SER A 419 17.87 13.98 -20.83
CA SER A 419 18.96 13.08 -20.44
C SER A 419 18.81 12.57 -19.02
N ASP A 420 18.38 13.44 -18.11
CA ASP A 420 18.17 13.11 -16.70
C ASP A 420 17.10 14.00 -16.08
N TRP A 421 16.61 13.63 -14.91
CA TRP A 421 15.71 14.45 -14.12
C TRP A 421 15.85 14.14 -12.63
N SER A 422 15.55 15.11 -11.79
CA SER A 422 15.51 14.94 -10.33
C SER A 422 14.30 15.66 -9.74
N MET A 423 13.74 15.10 -8.67
CA MET A 423 12.62 15.70 -7.95
C MET A 423 12.98 15.93 -6.49
N GLY A 424 12.49 17.02 -5.93
CA GLY A 424 12.64 17.35 -4.52
C GLY A 424 11.31 17.84 -3.92
N ASP A 425 11.06 17.48 -2.65
CA ASP A 425 9.81 17.79 -1.95
C ASP A 425 9.48 19.29 -1.89
N ARG A 426 10.49 20.16 -1.93
CA ARG A 426 10.36 21.62 -1.86
C ARG A 426 10.70 22.34 -3.17
N GLU A 427 11.39 21.68 -4.09
CA GLU A 427 12.06 22.31 -5.23
C GLU A 427 11.42 21.94 -6.58
N GLY A 428 10.36 21.12 -6.57
CA GLY A 428 9.68 20.69 -7.80
C GLY A 428 10.47 19.62 -8.54
N CYS A 429 10.69 19.84 -9.84
CA CYS A 429 11.32 18.89 -10.75
C CYS A 429 12.40 19.59 -11.59
N THR A 430 13.66 19.20 -11.44
CA THR A 430 14.76 19.68 -12.29
C THR A 430 14.97 18.71 -13.44
N VAL A 431 14.83 19.20 -14.67
CA VAL A 431 14.95 18.41 -15.90
C VAL A 431 16.25 18.79 -16.61
N GLN A 432 17.06 17.81 -16.98
CA GLN A 432 18.22 18.01 -17.83
C GLN A 432 17.93 17.59 -19.26
N VAL A 433 18.24 18.48 -20.20
CA VAL A 433 17.95 18.31 -21.62
C VAL A 433 19.21 18.54 -22.46
N LYS A 434 19.36 17.76 -23.52
CA LYS A 434 20.43 17.89 -24.53
C LYS A 434 19.82 18.09 -25.90
N GLN A 435 20.42 18.94 -26.74
CA GLN A 435 19.90 19.20 -28.08
C GLN A 435 19.75 17.89 -28.86
N TYR A 436 18.64 17.76 -29.58
CA TYR A 436 18.26 16.49 -30.18
C TYR A 436 17.61 16.71 -31.52
N GLU A 437 18.34 16.36 -32.59
CA GLU A 437 17.93 16.64 -33.96
C GLU A 437 17.99 15.38 -34.82
N PRO A 438 17.12 15.27 -35.85
CA PRO A 438 17.17 14.14 -36.80
C PRO A 438 18.54 14.00 -37.48
N ALA A 439 19.20 15.12 -37.75
CA ALA A 439 20.51 15.15 -38.41
C ALA A 439 21.59 14.39 -37.63
N ILE A 440 21.45 14.20 -36.31
CA ILE A 440 22.41 13.42 -35.52
C ILE A 440 22.43 11.95 -35.96
N PHE A 441 21.31 11.42 -36.43
CA PHE A 441 21.08 9.98 -36.62
C PHE A 441 21.10 9.50 -38.08
N ASP A 442 21.45 10.39 -39.01
CA ASP A 442 21.73 10.12 -40.42
C ASP A 442 20.67 9.31 -41.20
N ASP A 443 19.41 9.29 -40.72
CA ASP A 443 18.18 8.69 -41.30
C ASP A 443 17.37 7.84 -40.30
N ALA A 444 17.96 7.43 -39.17
CA ALA A 444 17.32 6.47 -38.27
C ALA A 444 16.14 7.10 -37.52
N VAL A 445 14.96 6.47 -37.59
CA VAL A 445 13.74 6.92 -36.89
C VAL A 445 13.26 5.81 -35.96
N GLY A 446 13.27 6.08 -34.65
CA GLY A 446 12.74 5.19 -33.63
C GLY A 446 11.26 5.49 -33.32
N GLN A 447 10.56 4.53 -32.72
CA GLN A 447 9.19 4.78 -32.27
C GLN A 447 9.20 5.68 -31.02
N PRO A 448 8.59 6.88 -31.08
CA PRO A 448 8.50 7.77 -29.92
C PRO A 448 7.90 7.00 -28.74
N TYR A 449 8.64 6.98 -27.65
CA TYR A 449 8.22 6.23 -26.47
C TYR A 449 7.50 7.17 -25.50
N ASN A 450 6.27 6.80 -25.14
CA ASN A 450 5.56 7.41 -24.02
C ASN A 450 5.99 6.68 -22.74
N PRO A 451 6.76 7.31 -21.82
CA PRO A 451 7.23 6.66 -20.61
C PRO A 451 6.07 6.06 -19.85
N ILE A 452 6.23 4.80 -19.37
CA ILE A 452 5.23 3.98 -18.64
C ILE A 452 4.07 4.87 -18.22
N GLY A 453 2.92 4.70 -18.89
CA GLY A 453 1.71 5.45 -18.57
C GLY A 453 1.63 5.54 -17.05
N PHE A 454 1.34 6.74 -16.54
CA PHE A 454 1.28 7.06 -15.11
C PHE A 454 0.83 5.85 -14.31
N ILE A 455 1.24 5.71 -13.04
CA ILE A 455 0.48 4.87 -12.12
C ILE A 455 -0.98 5.24 -12.38
N ASN A 456 -1.68 4.37 -13.10
CA ASN A 456 -3.10 4.45 -13.26
C ASN A 456 -3.49 3.96 -11.89
N LEU A 457 -3.46 4.89 -10.92
CA LEU A 457 -4.46 4.87 -9.88
C LEU A 457 -5.72 4.66 -10.68
N PRO A 458 -6.37 3.49 -10.57
CA PRO A 458 -7.45 3.13 -11.46
C PRO A 458 -8.35 4.35 -11.60
N SER A 459 -8.42 4.92 -12.81
CA SER A 459 -9.30 6.05 -13.09
C SER A 459 -10.77 5.61 -13.06
N GLY A 460 -11.01 4.34 -12.75
CA GLY A 460 -12.28 3.85 -12.25
C GLY A 460 -12.58 4.50 -10.92
N GLY A 461 -13.61 5.35 -10.90
CA GLY A 461 -14.23 5.80 -9.67
C GLY A 461 -14.44 4.65 -8.69
N ILE A 462 -14.43 4.97 -7.42
CA ILE A 462 -14.63 3.99 -6.35
C ILE A 462 -15.97 3.24 -6.57
N GLY A 463 -15.92 1.91 -6.52
CA GLY A 463 -17.12 1.07 -6.66
C GLY A 463 -18.16 1.41 -5.58
N SER A 464 -19.44 1.17 -5.84
CA SER A 464 -20.47 1.37 -4.81
C SER A 464 -20.44 0.21 -3.81
N PRO A 465 -20.65 0.45 -2.51
CA PRO A 465 -20.83 -0.63 -1.54
C PRO A 465 -21.94 -1.60 -1.98
N THR A 466 -21.83 -2.87 -1.58
CA THR A 466 -22.78 -3.93 -1.97
C THR A 466 -23.39 -4.60 -0.74
N ASN A 467 -24.42 -5.43 -0.92
CA ASN A 467 -25.10 -6.15 0.18
C ASN A 467 -25.56 -5.24 1.34
N LEU A 468 -26.09 -4.06 1.01
CA LEU A 468 -26.66 -3.17 2.01
C LEU A 468 -27.84 -3.86 2.71
N THR A 469 -27.72 -4.06 4.02
CA THR A 469 -28.67 -4.81 4.83
C THR A 469 -29.05 -4.01 6.08
N TRP A 470 -30.32 -4.02 6.43
CA TRP A 470 -30.84 -3.43 7.67
C TRP A 470 -31.22 -4.54 8.65
N THR A 471 -30.64 -4.49 9.86
CA THR A 471 -30.97 -5.40 10.95
C THR A 471 -31.61 -4.61 12.08
N GLN A 472 -32.89 -4.86 12.36
CA GLN A 472 -33.60 -4.18 13.44
C GLN A 472 -33.11 -4.68 14.81
N ASP A 473 -32.89 -3.75 15.74
CA ASP A 473 -32.61 -4.06 17.15
C ASP A 473 -33.89 -3.90 17.97
N THR A 474 -34.30 -4.98 18.66
CA THR A 474 -35.53 -5.02 19.47
C THR A 474 -35.26 -4.95 20.97
N THR A 475 -33.99 -4.91 21.39
CA THR A 475 -33.59 -5.01 22.81
C THR A 475 -32.96 -3.71 23.31
N ALA A 476 -32.38 -2.88 22.44
CA ALA A 476 -31.83 -1.59 22.81
C ALA A 476 -32.90 -0.48 22.84
N GLU A 477 -32.93 0.34 23.91
CA GLU A 477 -33.84 1.49 24.00
C GLU A 477 -33.43 2.66 23.08
N VAL A 478 -32.14 2.72 22.71
CA VAL A 478 -31.55 3.87 22.00
C VAL A 478 -31.29 3.57 20.52
N ILE A 479 -30.80 2.38 20.18
CA ILE A 479 -30.46 1.99 18.80
C ILE A 479 -31.65 1.26 18.19
N GLN A 480 -32.12 1.70 17.03
CA GLN A 480 -33.27 1.12 16.33
C GLN A 480 -32.86 -0.06 15.43
N GLY A 481 -31.61 -0.06 15.00
CA GLY A 481 -31.04 -1.10 14.16
C GLY A 481 -29.70 -0.67 13.59
N VAL A 482 -29.08 -1.62 12.91
CA VAL A 482 -27.76 -1.47 12.32
C VAL A 482 -27.87 -1.64 10.82
N LEU A 483 -27.34 -0.67 10.09
CA LEU A 483 -27.13 -0.73 8.65
C LEU A 483 -25.75 -1.34 8.40
N SER A 484 -25.64 -2.38 7.58
CA SER A 484 -24.38 -3.07 7.26
C SER A 484 -24.20 -3.25 5.75
N TRP A 485 -22.97 -3.29 5.27
CA TRP A 485 -22.64 -3.42 3.85
C TRP A 485 -21.29 -4.12 3.63
N LEU A 486 -21.04 -4.56 2.39
CA LEU A 486 -19.72 -5.00 1.94
C LEU A 486 -18.93 -3.85 1.31
N PRO A 487 -17.62 -3.75 1.60
CA PRO A 487 -16.75 -2.71 1.04
C PRO A 487 -16.58 -2.88 -0.48
N PRO A 488 -16.51 -1.78 -1.24
CA PRO A 488 -16.22 -1.84 -2.68
C PRO A 488 -14.74 -2.06 -2.99
N SER A 489 -14.42 -2.41 -4.24
CA SER A 489 -13.04 -2.46 -4.72
C SER A 489 -12.45 -1.05 -4.85
N GLY A 490 -11.34 -0.78 -4.17
CA GLY A 490 -10.62 0.50 -4.22
C GLY A 490 -10.15 0.98 -2.84
N ILE A 491 -9.46 2.13 -2.79
CA ILE A 491 -9.03 2.74 -1.52
C ILE A 491 -10.19 3.56 -0.95
N VAL A 492 -10.80 3.07 0.13
CA VAL A 492 -11.86 3.77 0.88
C VAL A 492 -11.22 4.54 2.05
N LYS A 493 -11.55 5.83 2.17
CA LYS A 493 -11.19 6.67 3.32
C LYS A 493 -12.27 6.63 4.40
N GLU A 494 -13.53 6.73 3.98
CA GLU A 494 -14.71 6.70 4.85
C GLU A 494 -15.95 6.28 4.05
N TYR A 495 -17.02 5.96 4.76
CA TYR A 495 -18.37 5.77 4.22
C TYR A 495 -19.29 6.87 4.74
N ILE A 496 -20.26 7.26 3.93
CA ILE A 496 -21.32 8.18 4.31
C ILE A 496 -22.65 7.43 4.22
N ALA A 497 -23.29 7.20 5.37
CA ALA A 497 -24.63 6.65 5.47
C ALA A 497 -25.65 7.78 5.65
N ILE A 498 -26.64 7.86 4.75
CA ILE A 498 -27.69 8.90 4.77
C ILE A 498 -29.04 8.24 4.95
N VAL A 499 -29.84 8.75 5.89
CA VAL A 499 -31.24 8.35 6.08
C VAL A 499 -32.13 9.45 5.51
N ARG A 500 -33.02 9.08 4.58
CA ARG A 500 -33.97 10.00 3.93
C ARG A 500 -35.40 9.63 4.25
N GLN A 501 -36.24 10.65 4.46
CA GLN A 501 -37.69 10.52 4.48
C GLN A 501 -38.25 11.23 3.24
N GLY A 502 -38.77 10.45 2.28
CA GLY A 502 -39.02 10.96 0.94
C GLY A 502 -37.69 11.42 0.29
N THR A 503 -37.63 12.66 -0.16
CA THR A 503 -36.43 13.26 -0.77
C THR A 503 -35.51 13.97 0.24
N THR A 504 -35.95 14.14 1.48
CA THR A 504 -35.24 14.94 2.49
C THR A 504 -34.32 14.06 3.32
N ALA A 505 -33.02 14.41 3.39
CA ALA A 505 -32.08 13.78 4.30
C ALA A 505 -32.32 14.28 5.73
N ILE A 506 -32.58 13.35 6.65
CA ILE A 506 -32.87 13.65 8.06
C ILE A 506 -31.72 13.26 8.99
N GLN A 507 -30.87 12.32 8.58
CA GLN A 507 -29.64 11.97 9.27
C GLN A 507 -28.52 11.65 8.27
N SER A 508 -27.28 11.92 8.68
CA SER A 508 -26.07 11.58 7.95
C SER A 508 -25.00 11.13 8.95
N HIS A 509 -24.36 10.00 8.67
CA HIS A 509 -23.32 9.41 9.51
C HIS A 509 -22.06 9.22 8.68
N ASN A 510 -20.94 9.72 9.19
CA ASN A 510 -19.62 9.44 8.64
C ASN A 510 -19.03 8.24 9.39
N VAL A 511 -18.67 7.20 8.65
CA VAL A 511 -18.21 5.93 9.18
C VAL A 511 -16.79 5.68 8.69
N PRO A 512 -15.82 5.39 9.56
CA PRO A 512 -14.44 5.17 9.14
C PRO A 512 -14.32 3.93 8.23
N SER A 513 -13.31 3.91 7.36
CA SER A 513 -13.10 2.79 6.41
C SER A 513 -12.87 1.42 7.06
N THR A 514 -12.52 1.40 8.35
CA THR A 514 -12.37 0.19 9.16
C THR A 514 -13.68 -0.43 9.63
N SER A 515 -14.79 0.30 9.53
CA SER A 515 -16.14 -0.20 9.87
C SER A 515 -16.97 -0.42 8.61
N THR A 516 -17.83 -1.44 8.66
CA THR A 516 -18.78 -1.81 7.60
C THR A 516 -20.22 -1.80 8.09
N GLU A 517 -20.44 -1.15 9.25
CA GLU A 517 -21.73 -1.04 9.89
C GLU A 517 -21.94 0.34 10.53
N CYS A 518 -23.20 0.74 10.65
CA CYS A 518 -23.65 2.00 11.21
C CYS A 518 -24.95 1.81 12.00
N ALA A 519 -24.91 2.11 13.30
CA ALA A 519 -26.09 2.11 14.15
C ALA A 519 -26.95 3.37 13.88
N ILE A 520 -28.24 3.18 13.63
CA ILE A 520 -29.20 4.25 13.38
C ILE A 520 -30.15 4.36 14.57
N ASN A 521 -30.43 5.59 15.01
CA ASN A 521 -31.26 5.89 16.16
C ASN A 521 -32.15 7.12 15.93
N GLY A 522 -33.14 7.35 16.79
CA GLY A 522 -33.90 8.60 16.82
C GLY A 522 -34.83 8.86 15.62
N LEU A 523 -35.21 7.83 14.86
CA LEU A 523 -36.19 7.96 13.77
C LEU A 523 -37.63 7.80 14.30
N PRO A 524 -38.56 8.72 13.99
CA PRO A 524 -39.99 8.51 14.23
C PRO A 524 -40.56 7.32 13.43
N SER A 525 -41.80 6.91 13.71
CA SER A 525 -42.46 5.92 12.87
C SER A 525 -42.71 6.46 11.45
N GLY A 526 -42.33 5.69 10.43
CA GLY A 526 -42.43 6.08 9.03
C GLY A 526 -41.63 5.19 8.08
N ASN A 527 -41.71 5.49 6.78
CA ASN A 527 -40.92 4.85 5.74
C ASN A 527 -39.68 5.70 5.42
N TYR A 528 -38.52 5.05 5.40
CA TYR A 528 -37.23 5.67 5.18
C TYR A 528 -36.49 4.99 4.04
N THR A 529 -35.70 5.77 3.31
CA THR A 529 -34.70 5.25 2.37
C THR A 529 -33.33 5.51 2.97
N MET A 530 -32.60 4.45 3.29
CA MET A 530 -31.25 4.51 3.81
C MET A 530 -30.28 4.23 2.66
N SER A 531 -29.17 4.98 2.61
CA SER A 531 -28.19 4.82 1.55
C SER A 531 -26.76 4.89 2.07
N VAL A 532 -25.84 4.16 1.45
CA VAL A 532 -24.41 4.23 1.78
C VAL A 532 -23.61 4.50 0.51
N ALA A 533 -22.66 5.43 0.62
CA ALA A 533 -21.64 5.66 -0.40
C ALA A 533 -20.25 5.57 0.23
N ALA A 534 -19.28 5.06 -0.53
CA ALA A 534 -17.87 5.08 -0.17
C ALA A 534 -17.21 6.37 -0.68
N VAL A 535 -16.30 6.92 0.11
CA VAL A 535 -15.50 8.10 -0.22
C VAL A 535 -14.04 7.69 -0.23
N GLY A 536 -13.39 7.84 -1.38
CA GLY A 536 -11.96 7.65 -1.55
C GLY A 536 -11.19 8.98 -1.53
N PRO A 537 -9.86 8.94 -1.71
CA PRO A 537 -9.02 10.14 -1.71
C PRO A 537 -9.38 11.19 -2.76
N MET A 538 -9.90 10.78 -3.91
CA MET A 538 -10.20 11.68 -5.05
C MET A 538 -11.58 11.45 -5.70
N ALA A 539 -12.42 10.55 -5.16
CA ALA A 539 -13.73 10.23 -5.75
C ALA A 539 -14.72 9.72 -4.70
N ARG A 540 -16.03 9.90 -4.97
CA ARG A 540 -17.15 9.33 -4.20
C ARG A 540 -17.89 8.31 -5.06
N SER A 541 -18.30 7.20 -4.48
CA SER A 541 -19.03 6.14 -5.20
C SER A 541 -20.47 6.55 -5.47
N GLY A 542 -21.18 5.76 -6.28
CA GLY A 542 -22.64 5.75 -6.26
C GLY A 542 -23.18 5.34 -4.89
N GLU A 543 -24.44 5.72 -4.62
CA GLU A 543 -25.16 5.31 -3.42
C GLU A 543 -25.84 3.96 -3.66
N VAL A 544 -25.61 2.99 -2.77
CA VAL A 544 -26.49 1.83 -2.64
C VAL A 544 -27.62 2.19 -1.69
N THR A 545 -28.86 1.80 -2.00
CA THR A 545 -30.05 2.20 -1.23
C THR A 545 -30.87 1.00 -0.77
N ILE A 546 -31.54 1.14 0.37
CA ILE A 546 -32.52 0.21 0.91
C ILE A 546 -33.70 0.99 1.48
N THR A 547 -34.92 0.46 1.33
CA THR A 547 -36.11 1.03 1.96
C THR A 547 -36.45 0.26 3.22
N VAL A 548 -36.66 0.98 4.32
CA VAL A 548 -36.93 0.44 5.66
C VAL A 548 -38.16 1.13 6.23
N SER A 549 -39.03 0.36 6.89
CA SER A 549 -40.18 0.89 7.63
C SER A 549 -39.91 0.80 9.13
N ILE A 550 -39.92 1.94 9.81
CA ILE A 550 -39.87 2.00 11.27
C ILE A 550 -41.31 2.06 11.78
N ASN A 551 -41.77 0.96 12.37
CA ASN A 551 -43.13 0.86 12.89
C ASN A 551 -43.18 1.29 14.36
N GLY A 552 -44.25 2.00 14.73
CA GLY A 552 -44.60 2.20 16.14
C GLY A 552 -44.92 0.87 16.84
N PRO A 553 -45.07 0.88 18.17
CA PRO A 553 -45.40 -0.34 18.90
C PRO A 553 -46.84 -0.79 18.57
N PRO A 554 -47.11 -2.11 18.55
CA PRO A 554 -48.46 -2.63 18.31
C PRO A 554 -49.40 -2.27 19.45
N ILE A 555 -50.71 -2.14 19.17
CA ILE A 555 -51.75 -1.98 20.21
C ILE A 555 -51.63 -3.11 21.25
N PRO A 556 -51.92 -2.87 22.55
CA PRO A 556 -51.96 -3.94 23.53
C PRO A 556 -52.92 -5.06 23.10
N GLU A 557 -52.44 -6.31 23.09
CA GLU A 557 -53.23 -7.46 22.59
C GLU A 557 -54.29 -7.89 23.59
N SER A 558 -53.97 -7.80 24.90
CA SER A 558 -54.92 -8.10 25.97
C SER A 558 -54.53 -7.37 27.26
N CYS A 559 -55.44 -7.37 28.25
CA CYS A 559 -55.16 -6.87 29.60
C CYS A 559 -55.84 -7.75 30.65
N VAL A 560 -55.05 -8.23 31.61
CA VAL A 560 -55.56 -8.90 32.81
C VAL A 560 -55.94 -7.84 33.83
N VAL A 561 -57.18 -7.90 34.32
CA VAL A 561 -57.74 -6.99 35.32
C VAL A 561 -57.85 -7.75 36.64
N GLN A 562 -57.29 -7.20 37.72
CA GLN A 562 -57.47 -7.70 39.08
C GLN A 562 -58.16 -6.62 39.91
N SER A 563 -59.34 -6.94 40.44
CA SER A 563 -60.16 -5.98 41.19
C SER A 563 -60.13 -6.25 42.69
N SER A 564 -60.00 -5.19 43.46
CA SER A 564 -60.22 -5.12 44.91
C SER A 564 -61.43 -4.21 45.19
N ILE A 565 -61.74 -3.99 46.47
CA ILE A 565 -62.84 -3.12 46.93
C ILE A 565 -62.60 -1.65 46.56
N ASP A 566 -61.35 -1.21 46.62
CA ASP A 566 -60.93 0.19 46.46
C ASP A 566 -59.84 0.39 45.40
N SER A 567 -59.49 -0.65 44.65
CA SER A 567 -58.39 -0.62 43.70
C SER A 567 -58.56 -1.60 42.53
N ILE A 568 -57.96 -1.26 41.39
CA ILE A 568 -57.92 -2.10 40.18
C ILE A 568 -56.47 -2.14 39.67
N VAL A 569 -55.96 -3.35 39.43
CA VAL A 569 -54.65 -3.60 38.81
C VAL A 569 -54.86 -3.99 37.35
N LEU A 570 -54.11 -3.35 36.45
CA LEU A 570 -54.11 -3.61 35.01
C LEU A 570 -52.75 -4.17 34.60
N ILE A 571 -52.76 -5.32 33.93
CA ILE A 571 -51.55 -6.01 33.44
C ILE A 571 -51.73 -6.30 31.95
N PRO A 572 -51.32 -5.39 31.05
CA PRO A 572 -51.41 -5.57 29.61
C PRO A 572 -50.33 -6.51 29.04
N SER A 573 -50.61 -7.18 27.92
CA SER A 573 -49.65 -8.08 27.26
C SER A 573 -49.64 -7.94 25.73
N ASN A 574 -48.47 -8.18 25.14
CA ASN A 574 -48.20 -8.26 23.69
C ASN A 574 -47.32 -9.48 23.42
N SER A 575 -47.91 -10.67 23.59
CA SER A 575 -47.18 -11.94 23.50
C SER A 575 -46.84 -12.34 22.06
N GLN A 576 -47.62 -11.91 21.07
CA GLN A 576 -47.41 -12.29 19.67
C GLN A 576 -46.43 -11.36 18.96
N ASN A 577 -46.54 -10.05 19.19
CA ASN A 577 -45.77 -9.05 18.44
C ASN A 577 -44.69 -8.34 19.27
N GLY A 578 -44.64 -8.56 20.59
CA GLY A 578 -43.73 -7.86 21.49
C GLY A 578 -44.01 -6.35 21.59
N LEU A 579 -43.29 -5.66 22.49
CA LEU A 579 -43.43 -4.20 22.68
C LEU A 579 -42.39 -3.36 21.94
N ASN A 580 -41.44 -4.00 21.25
CA ASN A 580 -40.30 -3.32 20.61
C ASN A 580 -39.60 -2.34 21.57
N GLY A 581 -39.23 -2.83 22.78
CA GLY A 581 -38.60 -2.03 23.83
C GLY A 581 -39.50 -1.00 24.53
N GLY A 582 -40.82 -1.06 24.36
CA GLY A 582 -41.79 -0.10 24.93
C GLY A 582 -42.39 -0.45 26.29
N THR A 583 -43.23 0.45 26.80
CA THR A 583 -44.10 0.31 28.00
C THR A 583 -45.56 0.64 27.65
N TYR A 584 -46.48 0.58 28.61
CA TYR A 584 -47.87 1.01 28.41
C TYR A 584 -48.16 2.35 29.08
N GLU A 585 -49.04 3.14 28.49
CA GLU A 585 -49.67 4.31 29.10
C GLU A 585 -51.12 4.00 29.47
N TYR A 586 -51.56 4.46 30.64
CA TYR A 586 -52.87 4.17 31.21
C TYR A 586 -53.68 5.45 31.36
N PHE A 587 -54.94 5.38 30.94
CA PHE A 587 -55.93 6.43 31.06
C PHE A 587 -57.25 5.83 31.55
N PHE A 588 -58.11 6.61 32.20
CA PHE A 588 -59.40 6.12 32.67
C PHE A 588 -60.55 7.14 32.55
N SER A 589 -61.77 6.63 32.63
CA SER A 589 -62.99 7.42 32.79
C SER A 589 -64.01 6.68 33.65
N THR A 590 -64.93 7.42 34.28
CA THR A 590 -66.10 6.88 34.97
C THR A 590 -67.34 6.80 34.07
N SER A 591 -67.30 7.37 32.86
CA SER A 591 -68.40 7.33 31.90
C SER A 591 -68.27 6.16 30.92
N PRO A 592 -69.31 5.33 30.72
CA PRO A 592 -69.30 4.22 29.75
C PRO A 592 -69.16 4.68 28.29
N THR A 593 -69.51 5.93 28.01
CA THR A 593 -69.52 6.51 26.67
C THR A 593 -68.33 7.43 26.41
N ALA A 594 -67.38 7.48 27.35
CA ALA A 594 -66.16 8.26 27.16
C ALA A 594 -65.36 7.73 25.98
N THR A 595 -64.72 8.64 25.26
CA THR A 595 -63.69 8.33 24.27
C THR A 595 -62.31 8.53 24.88
N SER A 596 -61.26 8.01 24.25
CA SER A 596 -59.88 8.20 24.72
C SER A 596 -59.46 9.67 24.83
N ALA A 597 -60.17 10.61 24.16
CA ALA A 597 -59.91 12.04 24.26
C ALA A 597 -60.37 12.67 25.59
N ASN A 598 -61.35 12.05 26.26
CA ASN A 598 -61.95 12.54 27.50
C ASN A 598 -61.48 11.74 28.73
N ALA A 599 -60.51 10.83 28.55
CA ALA A 599 -59.97 9.99 29.61
C ALA A 599 -58.83 10.70 30.34
N GLU A 600 -58.79 10.55 31.67
CA GLU A 600 -57.76 11.13 32.53
C GLU A 600 -56.52 10.24 32.57
N TYR A 601 -55.33 10.83 32.46
CA TYR A 601 -54.06 10.11 32.43
C TYR A 601 -53.64 9.66 33.84
N LEU A 602 -53.30 8.38 33.98
CA LEU A 602 -52.91 7.77 35.25
C LEU A 602 -51.39 7.61 35.39
N GLY A 603 -50.71 7.24 34.30
CA GLY A 603 -49.27 6.96 34.35
C GLY A 603 -48.80 5.99 33.27
N ARG A 604 -47.56 5.51 33.43
CA ARG A 604 -46.91 4.55 32.54
C ARG A 604 -46.23 3.41 33.30
N GLY A 605 -46.14 2.23 32.68
CA GLY A 605 -45.53 1.04 33.26
C GLY A 605 -45.94 -0.26 32.56
N LEU A 606 -45.29 -1.36 32.89
CA LEU A 606 -45.70 -2.70 32.41
C LEU A 606 -46.97 -3.21 33.10
N SER A 607 -47.29 -2.67 34.27
CA SER A 607 -48.57 -2.79 34.95
C SER A 607 -48.90 -1.46 35.64
N PHE A 608 -50.15 -1.29 36.04
CA PHE A 608 -50.59 -0.12 36.80
C PHE A 608 -51.65 -0.49 37.84
N THR A 609 -51.54 0.10 39.03
CA THR A 609 -52.52 -0.06 40.12
C THR A 609 -53.21 1.26 40.37
N HIS A 610 -54.52 1.33 40.09
CA HIS A 610 -55.36 2.48 40.38
C HIS A 610 -56.04 2.28 41.73
N THR A 611 -55.72 3.11 42.73
CA THR A 611 -56.24 3.04 44.11
C THR A 611 -57.21 4.18 44.43
N GLY A 612 -57.94 4.09 45.54
CA GLY A 612 -58.88 5.13 45.98
C GLY A 612 -60.21 5.11 45.20
N LEU A 613 -60.56 3.98 44.62
CA LEU A 613 -61.74 3.80 43.80
C LEU A 613 -63.00 3.58 44.65
N GLY A 614 -64.16 3.96 44.11
CA GLY A 614 -65.45 3.75 44.74
C GLY A 614 -65.80 2.26 44.81
N PHE A 615 -66.47 1.86 45.89
CA PHE A 615 -66.96 0.49 46.07
C PHE A 615 -67.95 0.11 44.95
N TRP A 616 -67.82 -1.11 44.43
CA TRP A 616 -68.73 -1.68 43.42
C TRP A 616 -69.01 -0.77 42.21
N THR A 617 -68.01 0.00 41.78
CA THR A 617 -68.13 1.05 40.77
C THR A 617 -67.42 0.65 39.47
N ASN A 618 -68.04 0.98 38.33
CA ASN A 618 -67.48 0.71 37.00
C ASN A 618 -66.49 1.80 36.58
N TYR A 619 -65.37 1.36 36.02
CA TYR A 619 -64.30 2.20 35.47
C TYR A 619 -63.93 1.71 34.07
N TYR A 620 -63.64 2.65 33.18
CA TYR A 620 -63.34 2.36 31.78
C TYR A 620 -61.93 2.82 31.46
N TYR A 621 -61.04 1.88 31.18
CA TYR A 621 -59.63 2.15 30.95
C TYR A 621 -59.30 2.17 29.46
N PHE A 622 -58.40 3.07 29.09
CA PHE A 622 -57.79 3.14 27.77
C PHE A 622 -56.29 2.94 27.93
N ILE A 623 -55.77 1.86 27.37
CA ILE A 623 -54.37 1.45 27.50
C ILE A 623 -53.75 1.46 26.11
N ARG A 624 -52.60 2.12 25.93
CA ARG A 624 -51.85 2.05 24.66
C ARG A 624 -50.40 1.70 24.92
N SER A 625 -49.76 1.06 23.95
CA SER A 625 -48.32 0.86 24.01
C SER A 625 -47.60 2.15 23.57
N SER A 626 -46.45 2.38 24.18
CA SER A 626 -45.60 3.54 23.92
C SER A 626 -44.15 3.09 23.99
N ASN A 627 -43.38 3.38 22.94
CA ASN A 627 -41.94 3.23 22.96
C ASN A 627 -41.29 4.57 22.57
N ALA A 628 -39.96 4.58 22.41
CA ALA A 628 -39.23 5.77 21.99
C ALA A 628 -39.60 6.25 20.56
N TYR A 629 -40.34 5.45 19.78
CA TYR A 629 -40.54 5.63 18.35
C TYR A 629 -41.99 5.97 17.97
N GLY A 630 -42.93 5.83 18.90
CA GLY A 630 -44.33 6.17 18.70
C GLY A 630 -45.26 5.61 19.77
N LYS A 631 -46.56 5.83 19.56
CA LYS A 631 -47.64 5.33 20.42
C LYS A 631 -48.67 4.60 19.57
N SER A 632 -49.22 3.51 20.09
CA SER A 632 -50.29 2.77 19.41
C SER A 632 -51.66 3.46 19.56
N SER A 633 -52.65 2.94 18.86
CA SER A 633 -54.06 3.10 19.22
C SER A 633 -54.36 2.53 20.62
N PHE A 634 -55.51 2.89 21.20
CA PHE A 634 -55.92 2.45 22.54
C PHE A 634 -56.66 1.11 22.52
N LEU A 635 -56.28 0.22 23.42
CA LEU A 635 -57.08 -0.91 23.90
C LEU A 635 -58.08 -0.40 24.95
N TYR A 636 -59.36 -0.70 24.76
CA TYR A 636 -60.42 -0.38 25.71
C TYR A 636 -60.65 -1.53 26.68
N VAL A 637 -60.61 -1.26 27.99
CA VAL A 637 -60.72 -2.26 29.06
C VAL A 637 -61.74 -1.79 30.11
N PRO A 638 -62.99 -2.29 30.07
CA PRO A 638 -63.95 -2.06 31.15
C PRO A 638 -63.60 -2.92 32.37
N ALA A 639 -63.69 -2.33 33.57
CA ALA A 639 -63.41 -2.99 34.84
C ALA A 639 -64.34 -2.49 35.95
N GLN A 640 -64.52 -3.28 37.00
CA GLN A 640 -65.35 -2.94 38.15
C GLN A 640 -64.62 -3.29 39.44
N THR A 641 -64.70 -2.44 40.47
CA THR A 641 -64.23 -2.79 41.82
C THR A 641 -65.08 -3.92 42.41
N SER A 642 -64.49 -4.75 43.25
CA SER A 642 -65.15 -5.92 43.83
C SER A 642 -66.27 -5.53 44.81
N ASN A 643 -67.36 -6.30 44.84
CA ASN A 643 -68.39 -6.24 45.90
C ASN A 643 -68.07 -7.14 47.09
N ASP A 644 -66.98 -7.91 47.04
CA ASP A 644 -66.60 -8.86 48.08
C ASP A 644 -65.92 -8.16 49.27
N VAL A 645 -66.71 -7.84 50.30
CA VAL A 645 -66.28 -7.23 51.58
C VAL A 645 -65.83 -8.24 52.63
N SER A 646 -65.84 -9.55 52.33
CA SER A 646 -65.66 -10.62 53.32
C SER A 646 -64.35 -10.51 54.09
N ALA A 647 -63.24 -10.19 53.41
CA ALA A 647 -61.92 -10.07 54.02
C ALA A 647 -61.82 -8.87 54.99
N TYR A 648 -62.50 -7.76 54.68
CA TYR A 648 -62.50 -6.56 55.53
C TYR A 648 -63.39 -6.76 56.76
N LEU A 649 -64.54 -7.40 56.59
CA LEU A 649 -65.40 -7.79 57.71
C LEU A 649 -64.69 -8.74 58.67
N ALA A 650 -63.91 -9.71 58.14
CA ALA A 650 -63.08 -10.58 58.95
C ALA A 650 -61.97 -9.83 59.72
N ALA A 651 -61.38 -8.77 59.13
CA ALA A 651 -60.34 -7.96 59.77
C ALA A 651 -60.88 -7.00 60.86
N LEU A 652 -62.15 -6.58 60.77
CA LEU A 652 -62.82 -5.74 61.76
C LEU A 652 -63.43 -6.55 62.92
N ALA A 653 -63.70 -7.84 62.70
CA ALA A 653 -64.18 -8.73 63.74
C ALA A 653 -63.18 -8.81 64.92
N GLY A 654 -63.66 -8.48 66.13
CA GLY A 654 -62.88 -8.55 67.37
C GLY A 654 -62.24 -7.23 67.84
N LYS A 655 -62.17 -6.17 67.01
CA LYS A 655 -61.66 -4.84 67.42
C LYS A 655 -62.72 -3.95 68.07
N ILE A 656 -63.99 -4.08 67.67
CA ILE A 656 -65.08 -3.21 68.14
C ILE A 656 -65.54 -3.58 69.57
N THR A 657 -65.42 -4.84 69.98
CA THR A 657 -66.01 -5.31 71.24
C THR A 657 -65.18 -5.07 72.50
N LYS A 658 -63.90 -4.69 72.42
CA LYS A 658 -63.00 -4.69 73.60
C LYS A 658 -62.43 -3.34 74.01
N THR A 659 -62.36 -2.37 73.10
CA THR A 659 -61.57 -1.14 73.31
C THR A 659 -62.42 0.11 73.54
N GLU A 660 -63.58 0.23 72.90
CA GLU A 660 -64.39 1.46 72.99
C GLU A 660 -65.19 1.55 74.31
N LEU A 661 -65.77 0.44 74.79
CA LEU A 661 -66.56 0.45 76.04
C LEU A 661 -65.72 0.66 77.31
N GLY A 662 -64.43 0.31 77.28
CA GLY A 662 -63.53 0.46 78.43
C GLY A 662 -63.04 1.89 78.66
N GLN A 663 -63.03 2.73 77.62
CA GLN A 663 -62.52 4.10 77.69
C GLN A 663 -63.60 5.09 78.14
N GLU A 664 -64.85 4.95 77.67
CA GLU A 664 -65.96 5.83 78.10
C GLU A 664 -66.25 5.71 79.61
N LEU A 665 -66.12 4.51 80.18
CA LEU A 665 -66.37 4.27 81.61
C LEU A 665 -65.28 4.88 82.52
N ALA A 666 -64.04 4.97 82.02
CA ALA A 666 -62.94 5.61 82.75
C ALA A 666 -63.07 7.15 82.73
N GLU A 667 -63.54 7.72 81.62
CA GLU A 667 -63.72 9.17 81.46
C GLU A 667 -64.89 9.74 82.29
N GLU A 668 -65.89 8.96 82.69
CA GLU A 668 -66.95 9.45 83.59
C GLU A 668 -66.49 9.53 85.05
N ILE A 669 -65.59 8.64 85.50
CA ILE A 669 -65.12 8.60 86.89
C ILE A 669 -64.20 9.79 87.21
N GLU A 670 -63.38 10.23 86.26
CA GLU A 670 -62.50 11.41 86.44
C GLU A 670 -63.25 12.75 86.48
N LYS A 671 -64.54 12.80 86.08
CA LYS A 671 -65.32 14.05 85.97
C LYS A 671 -65.97 14.53 87.28
N ILE A 672 -65.72 13.90 88.42
CA ILE A 672 -66.24 14.36 89.73
C ILE A 672 -65.11 15.01 90.56
N PRO A 673 -64.91 16.34 90.47
CA PRO A 673 -63.80 17.01 91.14
C PRO A 673 -64.03 17.07 92.66
N GLY A 674 -62.97 16.82 93.44
CA GLY A 674 -63.02 16.92 94.91
C GLY A 674 -63.68 15.74 95.62
N LEU A 675 -64.11 14.69 94.89
CA LEU A 675 -64.69 13.49 95.51
C LEU A 675 -63.67 12.79 96.44
N GLN A 676 -62.40 12.74 96.02
CA GLN A 676 -61.34 12.16 96.83
C GLN A 676 -61.05 13.01 98.08
N GLU A 677 -61.06 14.34 97.96
CA GLU A 677 -60.90 15.24 99.12
C GLU A 677 -62.08 15.16 100.11
N GLN A 678 -63.32 14.94 99.62
CA GLN A 678 -64.50 14.74 100.46
C GLN A 678 -64.48 13.37 101.16
N ILE A 679 -63.93 12.34 100.52
CA ILE A 679 -63.73 11.02 101.14
C ILE A 679 -62.66 11.10 102.23
N ASP A 680 -61.54 11.78 101.95
CA ASP A 680 -60.43 11.93 102.90
C ASP A 680 -60.83 12.78 104.13
N ALA A 681 -61.73 13.77 103.97
CA ALA A 681 -62.27 14.58 105.07
C ALA A 681 -63.21 13.82 106.02
N LEU A 682 -63.78 12.68 105.60
CA LEU A 682 -64.64 11.84 106.43
C LEU A 682 -63.86 10.83 107.29
N ASP A 683 -62.64 10.48 106.90
CA ASP A 683 -61.81 9.45 107.57
C ASP A 683 -61.13 9.96 108.86
N GLY A 684 -61.07 11.28 109.07
CA GLY A 684 -60.43 11.93 110.23
C GLY A 684 -61.37 12.32 111.37
N LEU A 685 -62.68 12.01 111.28
CA LEU A 685 -63.66 12.45 112.27
C LEU A 685 -63.61 11.61 113.55
N GLU A 686 -63.34 12.28 114.67
CA GLU A 686 -63.27 11.63 115.97
C GLU A 686 -64.65 11.51 116.65
N GLY A 687 -64.77 10.56 117.57
CA GLY A 687 -65.98 10.39 118.37
C GLY A 687 -66.17 11.56 119.35
N TYR A 688 -67.42 11.94 119.64
CA TYR A 688 -67.73 12.97 120.63
C TYR A 688 -67.08 12.68 122.00
N LYS A 689 -66.35 13.65 122.54
CA LYS A 689 -65.69 13.59 123.86
C LYS A 689 -66.40 14.55 124.83
N PRO A 690 -66.95 14.08 125.96
CA PRO A 690 -67.72 14.91 126.89
C PRO A 690 -66.91 16.02 127.58
N ASP A 691 -65.59 15.88 127.61
CA ASP A 691 -64.63 16.75 128.29
C ASP A 691 -64.02 17.83 127.38
N GLU A 692 -64.45 17.92 126.13
CA GLU A 692 -64.08 18.98 125.18
C GLU A 692 -65.27 19.89 124.84
N THR A 693 -64.99 21.18 124.61
CA THR A 693 -65.97 22.12 124.06
C THR A 693 -65.80 22.19 122.55
N TYR A 694 -66.91 22.19 121.81
CA TYR A 694 -66.93 22.23 120.35
C TYR A 694 -67.45 23.58 119.86
N GLU A 695 -66.84 24.14 118.81
CA GLU A 695 -67.25 25.41 118.22
C GLU A 695 -68.23 25.21 117.06
N GLU A 696 -68.81 26.31 116.57
CA GLU A 696 -69.71 26.27 115.41
C GLU A 696 -69.01 25.63 114.18
N TYR A 697 -69.71 24.69 113.54
CA TYR A 697 -69.31 23.84 112.41
C TYR A 697 -68.40 22.65 112.69
N ASP A 698 -67.93 22.47 113.93
CA ASP A 698 -67.18 21.26 114.28
C ASP A 698 -68.03 20.00 114.11
N LEU A 699 -67.41 18.96 113.54
CA LEU A 699 -68.05 17.68 113.23
C LEU A 699 -67.55 16.61 114.19
N VAL A 700 -68.49 15.87 114.78
CA VAL A 700 -68.18 14.75 115.66
C VAL A 700 -69.03 13.54 115.31
N VAL A 701 -68.49 12.34 115.56
CA VAL A 701 -69.24 11.10 115.39
C VAL A 701 -69.84 10.66 116.72
N GLN A 702 -71.14 10.37 116.74
CA GLN A 702 -71.74 9.67 117.87
C GLN A 702 -72.63 8.53 117.37
N GLY A 703 -72.23 7.30 117.69
CA GLY A 703 -72.84 6.09 117.12
C GLY A 703 -72.55 5.97 115.63
N LYS A 704 -73.59 5.82 114.80
CA LYS A 704 -73.49 5.69 113.33
C LYS A 704 -73.85 6.97 112.58
N ARG A 705 -73.86 8.12 113.27
CA ARG A 705 -74.25 9.41 112.69
C ARG A 705 -73.16 10.44 112.99
N ILE A 706 -72.92 11.29 112.00
CA ILE A 706 -72.06 12.46 112.11
C ILE A 706 -72.97 13.63 112.46
N TYR A 707 -72.61 14.39 113.48
CA TYR A 707 -73.33 15.58 113.92
C TYR A 707 -72.42 16.79 113.76
N GLN A 708 -73.01 17.90 113.31
CA GLN A 708 -72.34 19.18 113.20
C GLN A 708 -72.84 20.12 114.29
N ALA A 709 -71.93 20.74 115.03
CA ALA A 709 -72.27 21.80 115.95
C ALA A 709 -72.76 23.02 115.16
N THR A 710 -73.93 23.56 115.50
CA THR A 710 -74.48 24.79 114.90
C THR A 710 -74.17 26.04 115.74
N GLY A 711 -73.33 25.90 116.76
CA GLY A 711 -72.91 26.92 117.71
C GLY A 711 -72.03 26.31 118.81
N PRO A 712 -71.49 27.11 119.75
CA PRO A 712 -70.61 26.60 120.81
C PRO A 712 -71.33 25.60 121.73
N VAL A 713 -70.78 24.39 121.87
CA VAL A 713 -71.31 23.32 122.72
C VAL A 713 -70.48 23.21 124.00
N PRO A 714 -71.07 23.46 125.19
CA PRO A 714 -70.38 23.31 126.47
C PRO A 714 -70.03 21.86 126.80
N LEU A 715 -69.15 21.69 127.79
CA LEU A 715 -68.74 20.38 128.31
C LEU A 715 -69.94 19.53 128.76
N ASN A 716 -69.85 18.22 128.52
CA ASN A 716 -70.78 17.16 128.90
C ASN A 716 -72.19 17.25 128.30
N MET A 717 -72.36 17.91 127.15
CA MET A 717 -73.61 17.91 126.37
C MET A 717 -73.49 17.07 125.09
N PRO A 718 -73.78 15.75 125.13
CA PRO A 718 -73.65 14.87 123.97
C PRO A 718 -74.70 15.14 122.86
N PRO A 719 -74.33 15.09 121.57
CA PRO A 719 -75.24 15.28 120.45
C PRO A 719 -76.23 14.09 120.22
N PRO A 720 -77.47 14.35 119.77
CA PRO A 720 -78.05 15.67 119.53
C PRO A 720 -78.45 16.32 120.85
N ASN A 721 -77.93 17.52 121.11
CA ASN A 721 -78.33 18.30 122.26
C ASN A 721 -79.69 18.96 121.91
N PRO A 722 -80.79 18.66 122.64
CA PRO A 722 -81.96 19.49 122.56
C PRO A 722 -81.60 20.80 123.28
N LEU A 723 -81.64 21.93 122.57
CA LEU A 723 -81.43 23.25 123.18
C LEU A 723 -82.10 23.40 124.55
#